data_AF-A0A2G8S5U9-F1
#
_entry.id   AF-A0A2G8S5U9-F1
#
_cell.length_a   1.000
_cell.length_b   1.000
_cell.length_c   1.000
_cell.angle_alpha   90.00
_cell.angle_beta   90.00
_cell.angle_gamma   90.00
#
_symmetry.space_group_name_H-M   'P 1'
#
loop_
_entity.id
_entity.type
_entity.pdbx_description
1 polymer ?
#
loop_
_entity_poly.entity_id
_entity_poly.type
_entity_poly.pdbx_seq_one_letter_code
_entity_poly.pdbx_strand_id
1 'polypeptide(L)'
;MHIIGSLFLAGLGISGISAKTCTLRPLGSGKSDVSQIEAAIAECGQGGTTIFEPGQYNITRKMHWDLADSHIDLHGSLNFVFDLEYWMNPASTFRVIFIQSQASWFVLSGHDFTLDAHGTGGIVGNGQRWWSWYGNATRLDGDGRPVSLTLSHVQRATVRGFTVDGPPFWCNAVADSQDVVYDGMTCVASNADERWFGQNIVWNTDGIDTFRSDNITLLNWNITSGDDCLAIKGNSTNILARNITCTGGTGVAFGSLGQYAELPDYVENVVLEDITLVRPDPQVQPLMEHGVYFKSWTGTRIGFPPTGGGAGGGRVSGVVARNVRLDEVTTPIQIYQTNLGHPGDAPSKLQFTNLTFANWTGTAQTSIVVDIECSPAAPCTDLTFSDIDIAVPSDDLPEYGCANVASIAGLAGCGWRRQSSMDFSDGKIPSLEQHPDVVINGTGPGHLQRNKTERRRLQGLQRTTTNANSPAKPYVPQTAMEKYDHWMINEGGRRIFFFVFLFLHALVIAFGFMHYQLKDNLVGSRATFGATFPIARTAALVLHVDVAFILLPVCRNFISLLRRTPLNSFIPFDKNITFHKAVAWSIVIFSIVHIVAHMVNFTELALIDPDAKTTGQKVFAFVAANFITGPGATGWVMTAALGIMVWFAIEKRRRAHFEWFWYSHHLFIVFFINWQLHGMFCMIKPDRPPYCSYNTIGVFWRYWLVGGVIWIYERILREVRSRHRTYISKVIQHPSMVMEIQIKKERTTTQAGQYIFLCCPEISYFQWHPFTLTSAPEEDYISIHIRVVGDFTRDFAKAVGCDFDRKEKNEAGGKVVGTASNPPINRVLPRVMVDGPFGSASEDFLNYETVLLVGAGIGVTPFASILKSIWYRMNNFNSSKPTRLSKVYFTWVIRDFGSAEWFHSLLHAIEEQDTQNRIEINIYLTAKIREEDMNNIIVQDVGAEKDAITSLRAPTHFGRPNWDRVFGSIVDKHPETDVGVFFCGPAALSRQLHVKCNKYSSPKGTKFFFGKENF
;
A
#
# COMPACT_ATOMS: atom_id res chain seq x y z
N MET A 1 30.48 -13.59 -34.76
CA MET A 1 31.95 -13.62 -34.73
C MET A 1 32.33 -14.56 -33.59
N HIS A 2 32.55 -15.83 -33.93
CA HIS A 2 32.90 -16.89 -32.98
C HIS A 2 34.41 -16.90 -32.74
N ILE A 3 34.80 -17.52 -31.62
CA ILE A 3 36.15 -17.87 -31.14
C ILE A 3 36.75 -16.83 -30.18
N ILE A 4 36.78 -17.21 -28.90
CA ILE A 4 37.89 -17.21 -27.92
C ILE A 4 37.26 -17.27 -26.52
N GLY A 5 37.46 -18.36 -25.78
CA GLY A 5 36.98 -18.45 -24.39
C GLY A 5 36.94 -19.86 -23.78
N SER A 6 37.88 -20.74 -24.12
CA SER A 6 38.06 -22.03 -23.42
C SER A 6 39.48 -22.11 -22.86
N LEU A 7 39.71 -21.44 -21.73
CA LEU A 7 40.87 -21.62 -20.86
C LEU A 7 40.64 -20.82 -19.57
N PHE A 8 40.00 -21.43 -18.58
CA PHE A 8 40.13 -21.12 -17.13
C PHE A 8 39.30 -22.14 -16.35
N LEU A 9 39.81 -23.37 -16.26
CA LEU A 9 39.27 -24.43 -15.40
C LEU A 9 40.44 -25.31 -14.95
N ALA A 10 41.28 -24.76 -14.07
CA ALA A 10 42.22 -25.47 -13.21
C ALA A 10 42.90 -24.46 -12.30
N GLY A 11 42.44 -24.35 -11.04
CA GLY A 11 43.11 -23.52 -10.04
C GLY A 11 42.20 -22.84 -9.03
N LEU A 12 41.33 -23.59 -8.34
CA LEU A 12 40.90 -23.20 -7.00
C LEU A 12 41.05 -24.45 -6.13
N GLY A 13 42.21 -24.52 -5.47
CA GLY A 13 42.40 -25.44 -4.36
C GLY A 13 41.34 -25.14 -3.30
N ILE A 14 40.77 -26.21 -2.76
CA ILE A 14 39.99 -26.19 -1.53
C ILE A 14 40.92 -25.63 -0.45
N SER A 15 40.82 -24.33 -0.19
CA SER A 15 41.34 -23.72 1.01
C SER A 15 40.30 -24.00 2.09
N GLY A 16 40.67 -24.83 3.07
CA GLY A 16 39.85 -25.02 4.26
C GLY A 16 39.58 -23.64 4.87
N ILE A 17 38.32 -23.24 4.90
CA ILE A 17 37.89 -22.04 5.62
C ILE A 17 38.13 -22.36 7.09
N SER A 18 39.16 -21.75 7.68
CA SER A 18 39.34 -21.78 9.12
C SER A 18 38.12 -21.08 9.74
N ALA A 19 37.32 -21.82 10.50
CA ALA A 19 36.22 -21.24 11.28
C ALA A 19 36.80 -20.12 12.17
N LYS A 20 36.21 -18.93 12.10
CA LYS A 20 36.65 -17.78 12.90
C LYS A 20 36.12 -17.90 14.31
N THR A 21 36.96 -17.59 15.30
CA THR A 21 36.57 -17.58 16.72
C THR A 21 36.68 -16.16 17.28
N CYS A 22 35.59 -15.63 17.83
CA CYS A 22 35.53 -14.33 18.49
C CYS A 22 35.33 -14.55 19.99
N THR A 23 36.28 -14.11 20.82
CA THR A 23 36.16 -14.22 22.29
C THR A 23 35.92 -12.86 22.91
N LEU A 24 34.86 -12.75 23.71
CA LEU A 24 34.42 -11.53 24.39
C LEU A 24 34.69 -11.61 25.88
N ARG A 25 35.07 -10.48 26.49
CA ARG A 25 35.15 -10.29 27.95
C ARG A 25 34.29 -9.10 28.35
N PRO A 26 33.61 -9.13 29.50
CA PRO A 26 32.80 -7.99 29.93
C PRO A 26 33.68 -6.76 30.17
N LEU A 27 33.23 -5.57 29.73
CA LEU A 27 33.99 -4.32 29.86
C LEU A 27 34.07 -3.79 31.29
N GLY A 28 33.24 -4.33 32.19
CA GLY A 28 33.15 -3.94 33.60
C GLY A 28 32.01 -2.98 33.90
N SER A 29 31.89 -2.60 35.17
CA SER A 29 30.75 -1.83 35.69
C SER A 29 30.54 -0.48 34.98
N GLY A 30 29.29 -0.19 34.64
CA GLY A 30 28.85 1.08 34.04
C GLY A 30 29.16 1.26 32.55
N LYS A 31 29.86 0.32 31.91
CA LYS A 31 30.11 0.33 30.46
C LYS A 31 29.12 -0.58 29.75
N SER A 32 28.63 -0.15 28.59
CA SER A 32 27.74 -0.95 27.75
C SER A 32 28.56 -1.93 26.90
N ASP A 33 28.21 -3.21 26.98
CA ASP A 33 28.85 -4.28 26.23
C ASP A 33 28.22 -4.50 24.83
N VAL A 34 27.12 -3.82 24.53
CA VAL A 34 26.33 -4.09 23.31
C VAL A 34 27.15 -3.94 22.04
N SER A 35 27.97 -2.90 21.91
CA SER A 35 28.75 -2.66 20.69
C SER A 35 29.83 -3.71 20.43
N GLN A 36 30.46 -4.25 21.48
CA GLN A 36 31.45 -5.32 21.30
C GLN A 36 30.78 -6.66 20.95
N ILE A 37 29.60 -6.90 21.52
CA ILE A 37 28.78 -8.09 21.23
C ILE A 37 28.33 -8.06 19.76
N GLU A 38 27.73 -6.95 19.31
CA GLU A 38 27.28 -6.80 17.92
C GLU A 38 28.44 -6.94 16.92
N ALA A 39 29.63 -6.43 17.25
CA ALA A 39 30.82 -6.59 16.41
C ALA A 39 31.25 -8.06 16.29
N ALA A 40 31.29 -8.80 17.41
CA ALA A 40 31.66 -10.21 17.40
C ALA A 40 30.61 -11.08 16.67
N ILE A 41 29.32 -10.79 16.84
CA ILE A 41 28.25 -11.48 16.12
C ILE A 41 28.32 -11.18 14.61
N ALA A 42 28.62 -9.93 14.21
CA ALA A 42 28.79 -9.59 12.80
C ALA A 42 30.02 -10.29 12.16
N GLU A 43 31.07 -10.57 12.94
CA GLU A 43 32.28 -11.22 12.44
C GLU A 43 32.22 -12.75 12.47
N CYS A 44 31.69 -13.34 13.55
CA CYS A 44 31.72 -14.77 13.83
C CYS A 44 30.34 -15.44 13.88
N GLY A 45 29.23 -14.69 13.82
CA GLY A 45 27.88 -15.24 13.79
C GLY A 45 27.50 -15.96 12.48
N GLN A 46 28.38 -15.93 11.47
CA GLN A 46 28.18 -16.49 10.14
C GLN A 46 29.31 -17.50 9.85
N GLY A 47 29.09 -18.79 10.13
CA GLY A 47 30.07 -19.86 9.92
C GLY A 47 31.20 -19.94 10.98
N GLY A 48 31.05 -19.23 12.10
CA GLY A 48 32.09 -19.11 13.13
C GLY A 48 31.62 -19.46 14.54
N THR A 49 32.51 -19.22 15.52
CA THR A 49 32.24 -19.43 16.94
C THR A 49 32.39 -18.13 17.73
N THR A 50 31.39 -17.76 18.51
CA THR A 50 31.45 -16.62 19.44
C THR A 50 31.45 -17.13 20.87
N ILE A 51 32.49 -16.80 21.64
CA ILE A 51 32.66 -17.23 23.03
C ILE A 51 32.52 -16.02 23.95
N PHE A 52 31.57 -16.04 24.87
CA PHE A 52 31.44 -15.08 25.96
C PHE A 52 32.07 -15.69 27.20
N GLU A 53 33.17 -15.11 27.68
CA GLU A 53 33.80 -15.53 28.93
C GLU A 53 32.88 -15.29 30.15
N PRO A 54 33.10 -15.99 31.27
CA PRO A 54 32.34 -15.77 32.50
C PRO A 54 32.37 -14.31 32.95
N GLY A 55 31.20 -13.81 33.38
CA GLY A 55 31.01 -12.46 33.91
C GLY A 55 29.69 -11.85 33.46
N GLN A 56 29.45 -10.60 33.87
CA GLN A 56 28.19 -9.90 33.61
C GLN A 56 28.39 -8.83 32.52
N TYR A 57 27.68 -8.98 31.40
CA TYR A 57 27.70 -8.05 30.27
C TYR A 57 26.50 -7.10 30.37
N ASN A 58 26.76 -5.80 30.44
CA ASN A 58 25.70 -4.79 30.57
C ASN A 58 25.11 -4.44 29.22
N ILE A 59 23.81 -4.73 29.07
CA ILE A 59 23.03 -4.49 27.88
C ILE A 59 22.16 -3.26 28.09
N THR A 60 22.50 -2.17 27.41
CA THR A 60 21.84 -0.85 27.57
C THR A 60 20.91 -0.48 26.41
N ARG A 61 20.81 -1.34 25.39
CA ARG A 61 19.93 -1.16 24.23
C ARG A 61 19.53 -2.52 23.67
N LYS A 62 18.41 -2.57 22.93
CA LYS A 62 17.93 -3.81 22.30
C LYS A 62 19.00 -4.47 21.43
N MET A 63 18.99 -5.80 21.38
CA MET A 63 19.95 -6.60 20.61
C MET A 63 19.23 -7.53 19.64
N HIS A 64 19.81 -7.69 18.45
CA HIS A 64 19.37 -8.67 17.46
C HIS A 64 20.59 -9.41 16.93
N TRP A 65 20.58 -10.73 17.01
CA TRP A 65 21.63 -11.58 16.46
C TRP A 65 21.06 -12.38 15.29
N ASP A 66 21.69 -12.21 14.13
CA ASP A 66 21.40 -12.98 12.92
C ASP A 66 22.49 -14.02 12.72
N LEU A 67 22.14 -15.29 12.90
CA LEU A 67 23.07 -16.39 13.05
C LEU A 67 22.92 -17.39 11.91
N ALA A 68 24.01 -17.74 11.25
CA ALA A 68 24.02 -18.79 10.23
C ALA A 68 25.21 -19.72 10.45
N ASP A 69 24.96 -21.03 10.47
CA ASP A 69 26.02 -22.05 10.54
C ASP A 69 27.03 -21.80 11.68
N SER A 70 26.56 -21.31 12.83
CA SER A 70 27.42 -20.76 13.88
C SER A 70 27.18 -21.36 15.27
N HIS A 71 28.20 -21.24 16.12
CA HIS A 71 28.16 -21.73 17.49
C HIS A 71 28.41 -20.58 18.48
N ILE A 72 27.49 -20.39 19.42
CA ILE A 72 27.60 -19.37 20.46
C ILE A 72 27.78 -20.09 21.78
N ASP A 73 28.91 -19.82 22.41
CA ASP A 73 29.30 -20.37 23.70
C ASP A 73 29.19 -19.26 24.76
N LEU A 74 28.10 -19.26 25.54
CA LEU A 74 27.71 -18.19 26.45
C LEU A 74 27.96 -18.58 27.91
N HIS A 75 29.15 -18.34 28.45
CA HIS A 75 29.43 -18.62 29.87
C HIS A 75 28.97 -17.49 30.82
N GLY A 76 28.84 -16.27 30.31
CA GLY A 76 28.45 -15.07 31.07
C GLY A 76 26.97 -14.71 30.99
N SER A 77 26.52 -13.80 31.86
CA SER A 77 25.15 -13.32 31.92
C SER A 77 24.97 -11.96 31.22
N LEU A 78 23.91 -11.85 30.43
CA LEU A 78 23.49 -10.64 29.71
C LEU A 78 22.54 -9.85 30.61
N ASN A 79 23.07 -8.83 31.28
CA ASN A 79 22.31 -7.98 32.19
C ASN A 79 21.64 -6.84 31.44
N PHE A 80 20.34 -6.96 31.19
CA PHE A 80 19.53 -5.91 30.60
C PHE A 80 19.24 -4.85 31.66
N VAL A 81 19.93 -3.71 31.54
CA VAL A 81 19.88 -2.64 32.54
C VAL A 81 18.46 -2.07 32.60
N PHE A 82 17.89 -2.03 33.81
CA PHE A 82 16.57 -1.45 34.02
C PHE A 82 16.55 0.04 33.72
N ASP A 83 15.82 0.42 32.67
CA ASP A 83 15.46 1.79 32.33
C ASP A 83 14.03 1.79 31.78
N LEU A 84 13.07 2.12 32.65
CA LEU A 84 11.65 2.04 32.32
C LEU A 84 11.28 2.94 31.14
N GLU A 85 11.75 4.18 31.12
CA GLU A 85 11.41 5.15 30.06
C GLU A 85 12.00 4.70 28.71
N TYR A 86 13.24 4.22 28.72
CA TYR A 86 13.88 3.71 27.52
C TYR A 86 13.15 2.49 26.95
N TRP A 87 12.88 1.47 27.77
CA TRP A 87 12.31 0.20 27.29
C TRP A 87 10.83 0.29 26.93
N MET A 88 10.08 1.20 27.57
CA MET A 88 8.67 1.47 27.21
C MET A 88 8.54 2.22 25.88
N ASN A 89 9.62 2.83 25.37
CA ASN A 89 9.60 3.45 24.05
C ASN A 89 9.52 2.38 22.95
N PRO A 90 8.49 2.38 22.08
CA PRO A 90 8.36 1.40 21.00
C PRO A 90 9.56 1.36 20.04
N ALA A 91 10.33 2.45 19.90
CA ALA A 91 11.54 2.48 19.09
C ALA A 91 12.71 1.71 19.73
N SER A 92 12.67 1.46 21.03
CA SER A 92 13.71 0.80 21.83
C SER A 92 13.49 -0.70 22.03
N THR A 93 12.43 -1.26 21.45
CA THR A 93 12.16 -2.71 21.42
C THR A 93 11.93 -3.19 19.98
N PHE A 94 11.76 -4.49 19.79
CA PHE A 94 11.35 -5.13 18.54
C PHE A 94 9.90 -5.61 18.67
N ARG A 95 9.11 -5.52 17.59
CA ARG A 95 7.73 -6.04 17.55
C ARG A 95 7.66 -7.22 16.58
N VAL A 96 8.47 -8.25 16.85
CA VAL A 96 8.60 -9.44 15.99
C VAL A 96 7.49 -10.46 16.23
N ILE A 97 6.87 -10.43 17.40
CA ILE A 97 5.67 -11.22 17.72
C ILE A 97 4.45 -10.35 17.43
N PHE A 98 3.86 -10.55 16.25
CA PHE A 98 2.74 -9.72 15.79
C PHE A 98 1.48 -9.90 16.66
N ILE A 99 1.19 -11.12 17.12
CA ILE A 99 0.04 -11.33 18.00
C ILE A 99 0.21 -10.53 19.28
N GLN A 100 -0.83 -9.77 19.62
CA GLN A 100 -0.88 -8.88 20.78
C GLN A 100 0.19 -7.77 20.76
N SER A 101 0.87 -7.57 19.62
CA SER A 101 1.89 -6.54 19.43
C SER A 101 3.00 -6.58 20.51
N GLN A 102 3.51 -7.76 20.85
CA GLN A 102 4.44 -7.90 21.97
C GLN A 102 5.83 -7.29 21.67
N ALA A 103 6.41 -6.64 22.68
CA ALA A 103 7.76 -6.09 22.61
C ALA A 103 8.79 -7.18 22.92
N SER A 104 9.91 -7.21 22.23
CA SER A 104 11.08 -8.03 22.57
C SER A 104 12.32 -7.15 22.63
N TRP A 105 13.20 -7.33 23.61
CA TRP A 105 14.47 -6.59 23.66
C TRP A 105 15.67 -7.39 23.13
N PHE A 106 15.53 -8.70 22.96
CA PHE A 106 16.56 -9.60 22.48
C PHE A 106 15.96 -10.60 21.50
N VAL A 107 16.38 -10.52 20.25
CA VAL A 107 15.88 -11.35 19.17
C VAL A 107 17.01 -12.17 18.56
N LEU A 108 16.79 -13.46 18.36
CA LEU A 108 17.64 -14.34 17.58
C LEU A 108 16.91 -14.72 16.27
N SER A 109 17.59 -14.61 15.14
CA SER A 109 17.12 -15.07 13.82
C SER A 109 18.18 -15.87 13.09
N GLY A 110 17.80 -16.49 11.98
CA GLY A 110 18.71 -17.16 11.06
C GLY A 110 18.54 -18.68 11.08
N HIS A 111 19.60 -19.42 10.78
CA HIS A 111 19.51 -20.87 10.63
C HIS A 111 20.77 -21.63 11.03
N ASP A 112 20.64 -22.92 11.33
CA ASP A 112 21.76 -23.83 11.57
C ASP A 112 22.72 -23.34 12.66
N PHE A 113 22.20 -22.89 13.80
CA PHE A 113 23.03 -22.41 14.91
C PHE A 113 22.78 -23.13 16.22
N THR A 114 23.79 -23.13 17.08
CA THR A 114 23.68 -23.61 18.47
C THR A 114 24.10 -22.50 19.42
N LEU A 115 23.22 -22.18 20.38
CA LEU A 115 23.50 -21.34 21.52
C LEU A 115 23.58 -22.22 22.77
N ASP A 116 24.79 -22.41 23.30
CA ASP A 116 25.02 -23.17 24.51
C ASP A 116 25.43 -22.22 25.64
N ALA A 117 24.64 -22.19 26.72
CA ALA A 117 24.86 -21.33 27.87
C ALA A 117 25.36 -22.07 29.11
N HIS A 118 25.64 -23.38 29.01
CA HIS A 118 26.27 -24.20 30.06
C HIS A 118 25.61 -24.16 31.44
N GLY A 119 24.35 -23.71 31.55
CA GLY A 119 23.66 -23.52 32.83
C GLY A 119 24.13 -22.30 33.63
N THR A 120 25.13 -21.55 33.16
CA THR A 120 25.64 -20.34 33.84
C THR A 120 25.34 -19.05 33.08
N GLY A 121 25.19 -19.14 31.76
CA GLY A 121 24.87 -18.03 30.90
C GLY A 121 23.38 -17.80 30.71
N GLY A 122 23.04 -16.60 30.24
CA GLY A 122 21.65 -16.25 29.95
C GLY A 122 21.35 -14.77 30.18
N ILE A 123 20.16 -14.44 30.65
CA ILE A 123 19.64 -13.08 30.79
C ILE A 123 19.36 -12.76 32.26
N VAL A 124 19.76 -11.57 32.69
CA VAL A 124 19.28 -10.93 33.92
C VAL A 124 18.35 -9.78 33.51
N GLY A 125 17.05 -9.98 33.69
CA GLY A 125 16.00 -9.06 33.23
C GLY A 125 15.60 -7.98 34.24
N ASN A 126 16.11 -8.05 35.47
CA ASN A 126 15.79 -7.10 36.56
C ASN A 126 14.28 -6.96 36.84
N GLY A 127 13.53 -8.06 36.72
CA GLY A 127 12.06 -8.13 36.74
C GLY A 127 11.37 -7.52 37.96
N GLN A 128 11.96 -7.60 39.16
CA GLN A 128 11.32 -7.06 40.37
C GLN A 128 10.91 -5.59 40.24
N ARG A 129 11.73 -4.76 39.60
CA ARG A 129 11.42 -3.34 39.39
C ARG A 129 10.22 -3.15 38.46
N TRP A 130 10.09 -4.02 37.46
CA TRP A 130 8.96 -4.03 36.54
C TRP A 130 7.67 -4.46 37.25
N TRP A 131 7.71 -5.58 37.97
CA TRP A 131 6.53 -6.11 38.67
C TRP A 131 6.05 -5.15 39.76
N SER A 132 6.95 -4.57 40.55
CA SER A 132 6.61 -3.56 41.56
C SER A 132 6.02 -2.28 40.94
N TRP A 133 6.44 -1.87 39.73
CA TRP A 133 5.86 -0.73 39.02
C TRP A 133 4.44 -1.03 38.51
N TYR A 134 4.27 -2.16 37.83
CA TYR A 134 2.97 -2.61 37.33
C TYR A 134 2.01 -3.04 38.44
N GLY A 135 2.49 -3.29 39.66
CA GLY A 135 1.66 -3.44 40.85
C GLY A 135 0.69 -2.27 41.05
N ASN A 136 1.08 -1.06 40.61
CA ASN A 136 0.29 0.17 40.75
C ASN A 136 -0.17 0.78 39.41
N ALA A 137 0.23 0.21 38.26
CA ALA A 137 -0.07 0.74 36.93
C ALA A 137 -1.01 -0.21 36.16
N THR A 138 -1.75 0.32 35.19
CA THR A 138 -2.60 -0.50 34.31
C THR A 138 -1.75 -1.39 33.41
N ARG A 139 -2.03 -2.70 33.42
CA ARG A 139 -1.41 -3.71 32.56
C ARG A 139 -2.30 -3.94 31.33
N LEU A 140 -1.75 -3.83 30.12
CA LEU A 140 -2.47 -4.11 28.88
C LEU A 140 -1.56 -4.90 27.93
N ASP A 141 -2.13 -5.82 27.17
CA ASP A 141 -1.41 -6.46 26.07
C ASP A 141 -0.84 -5.41 25.12
N GLY A 142 0.45 -5.57 24.77
CA GLY A 142 1.15 -4.62 23.92
C GLY A 142 1.62 -3.33 24.63
N ASP A 143 1.50 -3.22 25.96
CA ASP A 143 1.93 -2.06 26.76
C ASP A 143 3.41 -1.66 26.55
N GLY A 144 4.25 -2.62 26.15
CA GLY A 144 5.66 -2.40 25.84
C GLY A 144 6.63 -3.08 26.80
N ARG A 145 6.16 -3.84 27.80
CA ARG A 145 7.06 -4.71 28.57
C ARG A 145 7.75 -5.71 27.65
N PRO A 146 9.08 -5.82 27.69
CA PRO A 146 9.81 -6.64 26.72
C PRO A 146 9.82 -8.13 27.11
N VAL A 147 9.55 -9.01 26.15
CA VAL A 147 9.89 -10.44 26.18
C VAL A 147 11.40 -10.59 26.30
N SER A 148 11.83 -11.46 27.21
CA SER A 148 13.23 -11.63 27.58
C SER A 148 14.09 -12.18 26.44
N LEU A 149 13.71 -13.32 25.86
CA LEU A 149 14.35 -13.94 24.70
C LEU A 149 13.30 -14.26 23.64
N THR A 150 13.54 -13.89 22.38
CA THR A 150 12.65 -14.24 21.27
C THR A 150 13.42 -14.87 20.11
N LEU A 151 13.08 -16.11 19.75
CA LEU A 151 13.49 -16.73 18.50
C LEU A 151 12.46 -16.39 17.43
N SER A 152 12.87 -15.69 16.38
CA SER A 152 11.98 -15.27 15.30
C SER A 152 12.60 -15.57 13.93
N HIS A 153 11.84 -16.23 13.06
CA HIS A 153 12.32 -16.65 11.74
C HIS A 153 13.58 -17.54 11.83
N VAL A 154 13.57 -18.46 12.79
CA VAL A 154 14.67 -19.39 13.04
C VAL A 154 14.41 -20.73 12.37
N GLN A 155 15.45 -21.33 11.77
CA GLN A 155 15.37 -22.68 11.21
C GLN A 155 16.53 -23.56 11.69
N ARG A 156 16.26 -24.76 12.24
CA ARG A 156 17.29 -25.71 12.71
C ARG A 156 18.23 -25.07 13.75
N ALA A 157 17.67 -24.69 14.90
CA ALA A 157 18.44 -24.10 15.99
C ALA A 157 18.35 -24.91 17.27
N THR A 158 19.41 -24.86 18.06
CA THR A 158 19.44 -25.47 19.40
C THR A 158 19.85 -24.43 20.44
N VAL A 159 19.05 -24.30 21.52
CA VAL A 159 19.35 -23.46 22.69
C VAL A 159 19.50 -24.37 23.90
N ARG A 160 20.66 -24.33 24.57
CA ARG A 160 20.99 -25.24 25.68
C ARG A 160 21.39 -24.49 26.94
N GLY A 161 20.97 -25.02 28.09
CA GLY A 161 21.46 -24.56 29.40
C GLY A 161 21.23 -23.07 29.68
N PHE A 162 20.18 -22.47 29.13
CA PHE A 162 19.97 -21.03 29.15
C PHE A 162 19.10 -20.62 30.34
N THR A 163 19.51 -19.57 31.07
CA THR A 163 18.78 -19.07 32.24
C THR A 163 18.25 -17.66 32.01
N VAL A 164 16.99 -17.41 32.33
CA VAL A 164 16.41 -16.07 32.39
C VAL A 164 15.99 -15.80 33.82
N ASP A 165 16.73 -14.92 34.48
CA ASP A 165 16.46 -14.49 35.84
C ASP A 165 15.72 -13.14 35.85
N GLY A 166 14.57 -13.10 36.53
CA GLY A 166 13.71 -11.94 36.64
C GLY A 166 13.24 -11.38 35.28
N PRO A 167 12.47 -12.13 34.48
CA PRO A 167 11.90 -11.61 33.24
C PRO A 167 10.85 -10.52 33.52
N PRO A 168 10.84 -9.40 32.77
CA PRO A 168 9.86 -8.33 33.01
C PRO A 168 8.46 -8.63 32.44
N PHE A 169 8.39 -9.51 31.45
CA PHE A 169 7.21 -10.06 30.79
C PHE A 169 7.47 -11.54 30.50
N TRP A 170 7.06 -12.08 29.35
CA TRP A 170 7.36 -13.46 28.95
C TRP A 170 8.86 -13.75 29.02
N CYS A 171 9.20 -14.87 29.65
CA CYS A 171 10.56 -15.37 29.74
C CYS A 171 11.13 -15.69 28.35
N ASN A 172 10.32 -16.33 27.50
CA ASN A 172 10.75 -16.80 26.20
C ASN A 172 9.61 -16.77 25.19
N ALA A 173 9.94 -16.63 23.91
CA ALA A 173 9.00 -16.83 22.84
C ALA A 173 9.69 -17.41 21.60
N VAL A 174 9.00 -18.30 20.90
CA VAL A 174 9.38 -18.81 19.58
C VAL A 174 8.26 -18.51 18.60
N ALA A 175 8.58 -17.70 17.60
CA ALA A 175 7.64 -17.18 16.64
C ALA A 175 8.13 -17.41 15.21
N ASP A 176 7.24 -17.78 14.29
CA ASP A 176 7.58 -17.92 12.86
C ASP A 176 8.81 -18.81 12.60
N SER A 177 8.98 -19.88 13.39
CA SER A 177 10.22 -20.68 13.40
C SER A 177 9.97 -22.17 13.21
N GLN A 178 10.98 -22.90 12.74
CA GLN A 178 10.89 -24.33 12.47
C GLN A 178 12.13 -25.09 12.95
N ASP A 179 11.95 -26.33 13.41
CA ASP A 179 13.04 -27.21 13.83
C ASP A 179 13.89 -26.59 14.96
N VAL A 180 13.24 -26.22 16.06
CA VAL A 180 13.91 -25.59 17.21
C VAL A 180 13.91 -26.53 18.40
N VAL A 181 15.10 -26.71 19.00
CA VAL A 181 15.28 -27.51 20.21
C VAL A 181 15.74 -26.63 21.36
N TYR A 182 15.01 -26.66 22.46
CA TYR A 182 15.43 -26.14 23.75
C TYR A 182 15.74 -27.30 24.69
N ASP A 183 16.91 -27.29 25.31
CA ASP A 183 17.35 -28.34 26.23
C ASP A 183 18.02 -27.72 27.48
N GLY A 184 17.32 -27.73 28.62
CA GLY A 184 17.83 -27.14 29.86
C GLY A 184 17.57 -25.64 29.97
N MET A 185 16.32 -25.19 29.84
CA MET A 185 15.95 -23.79 30.05
C MET A 185 15.46 -23.55 31.49
N THR A 186 15.91 -22.47 32.11
CA THR A 186 15.45 -22.05 33.45
C THR A 186 14.87 -20.64 33.40
N CYS A 187 13.63 -20.47 33.84
CA CYS A 187 12.95 -19.16 33.94
C CYS A 187 12.60 -18.89 35.40
N VAL A 188 13.04 -17.75 35.97
CA VAL A 188 12.80 -17.44 37.39
C VAL A 188 12.10 -16.09 37.55
N ALA A 189 10.80 -16.12 37.74
CA ALA A 189 9.99 -14.96 38.13
C ALA A 189 9.42 -15.17 39.55
N SER A 190 10.23 -14.80 40.56
CA SER A 190 9.84 -14.90 41.96
C SER A 190 9.78 -13.51 42.60
N ASN A 191 8.64 -13.17 43.21
CA ASN A 191 8.52 -11.93 43.97
C ASN A 191 9.41 -11.95 45.23
N ALA A 192 10.30 -10.96 45.35
CA ALA A 192 11.14 -10.71 46.51
C ALA A 192 10.71 -9.46 47.32
N ASP A 193 9.69 -8.73 46.87
CA ASP A 193 9.18 -7.53 47.56
C ASP A 193 8.10 -7.92 48.58
N GLU A 194 8.47 -7.86 49.87
CA GLU A 194 7.64 -8.23 51.01
C GLU A 194 6.28 -7.51 51.05
N ARG A 195 6.19 -6.31 50.44
CA ARG A 195 4.94 -5.53 50.37
C ARG A 195 3.84 -6.23 49.57
N TRP A 196 4.21 -7.18 48.72
CA TRP A 196 3.32 -7.88 47.80
C TRP A 196 3.24 -9.39 48.09
N PHE A 197 3.75 -9.84 49.24
CA PHE A 197 3.60 -11.22 49.70
C PHE A 197 2.12 -11.62 49.79
N GLY A 198 1.82 -12.84 49.34
CA GLY A 198 0.46 -13.36 49.21
C GLY A 198 -0.35 -12.81 48.03
N GLN A 199 0.26 -11.99 47.15
CA GLN A 199 -0.38 -11.44 45.96
C GLN A 199 0.39 -11.84 44.70
N ASN A 200 -0.33 -12.04 43.60
CA ASN A 200 0.30 -12.21 42.30
C ASN A 200 0.61 -10.84 41.69
N ILE A 201 1.90 -10.45 41.63
CA ILE A 201 2.34 -9.21 40.95
C ILE A 201 3.21 -9.46 39.72
N VAL A 202 3.66 -10.70 39.54
CA VAL A 202 4.50 -11.19 38.43
C VAL A 202 3.68 -11.60 37.20
N TRP A 203 2.55 -10.93 36.96
CA TRP A 203 1.66 -11.22 35.82
C TRP A 203 2.37 -11.17 34.47
N ASN A 204 1.95 -12.06 33.56
CA ASN A 204 2.49 -12.22 32.21
C ASN A 204 3.99 -12.58 32.18
N THR A 205 4.46 -13.34 33.17
CA THR A 205 5.82 -13.90 33.18
C THR A 205 5.83 -15.34 32.64
N ASP A 206 5.22 -15.50 31.47
CA ASP A 206 4.99 -16.78 30.82
C ASP A 206 6.34 -17.47 30.55
N GLY A 207 6.42 -18.80 30.74
CA GLY A 207 7.68 -19.53 30.58
C GLY A 207 8.13 -19.59 29.12
N ILE A 208 7.23 -20.00 28.21
CA ILE A 208 7.43 -19.88 26.76
C ILE A 208 6.10 -19.73 26.02
N ASP A 209 6.10 -18.80 25.07
CA ASP A 209 5.01 -18.63 24.10
C ASP A 209 5.42 -19.14 22.71
N THR A 210 4.64 -20.07 22.14
CA THR A 210 4.85 -20.57 20.78
C THR A 210 3.82 -19.98 19.83
N PHE A 211 4.25 -19.47 18.66
CA PHE A 211 3.34 -18.91 17.66
C PHE A 211 3.82 -19.19 16.24
N ARG A 212 2.93 -19.63 15.33
CA ARG A 212 3.29 -19.91 13.92
C ARG A 212 4.59 -20.72 13.79
N SER A 213 4.75 -21.75 14.62
CA SER A 213 6.02 -22.47 14.73
C SER A 213 5.82 -23.98 14.66
N ASP A 214 6.72 -24.65 13.96
CA ASP A 214 6.58 -26.07 13.62
C ASP A 214 7.80 -26.87 14.09
N ASN A 215 7.57 -28.09 14.57
CA ASN A 215 8.62 -29.00 15.04
C ASN A 215 9.48 -28.38 16.16
N ILE A 216 8.83 -28.05 17.28
CA ILE A 216 9.45 -27.42 18.44
C ILE A 216 9.60 -28.45 19.57
N THR A 217 10.83 -28.64 20.04
CA THR A 217 11.13 -29.59 21.11
C THR A 217 11.62 -28.86 22.36
N LEU A 218 10.93 -29.05 23.49
CA LEU A 218 11.21 -28.43 24.78
C LEU A 218 11.58 -29.53 25.78
N LEU A 219 12.85 -29.59 26.20
CA LEU A 219 13.38 -30.63 27.09
C LEU A 219 13.97 -30.01 28.35
N ASN A 220 13.69 -30.63 29.51
CA ASN A 220 14.37 -30.33 30.77
C ASN A 220 14.19 -28.87 31.20
N TRP A 221 12.95 -28.42 31.37
CA TRP A 221 12.66 -27.03 31.75
C TRP A 221 12.36 -26.90 33.25
N ASN A 222 12.81 -25.81 33.86
CA ASN A 222 12.43 -25.41 35.21
C ASN A 222 11.92 -23.96 35.20
N ILE A 223 10.63 -23.78 35.43
CA ILE A 223 9.95 -22.50 35.27
C ILE A 223 9.33 -22.12 36.61
N THR A 224 9.65 -20.92 37.08
CA THR A 224 8.89 -20.23 38.12
C THR A 224 8.22 -19.02 37.49
N SER A 225 6.89 -18.97 37.48
CA SER A 225 6.11 -17.97 36.75
C SER A 225 4.92 -17.45 37.56
N GLY A 226 4.41 -16.30 37.14
CA GLY A 226 3.17 -15.69 37.63
C GLY A 226 1.94 -15.90 36.75
N ASP A 227 2.12 -16.56 35.60
CA ASP A 227 1.14 -16.70 34.53
C ASP A 227 1.35 -18.07 33.84
N ASP A 228 1.13 -18.17 32.52
CA ASP A 228 1.21 -19.43 31.79
C ASP A 228 2.63 -20.04 31.84
N CYS A 229 2.75 -21.29 32.30
CA CYS A 229 4.04 -21.99 32.29
C CYS A 229 4.50 -22.24 30.85
N LEU A 230 3.62 -22.81 30.03
CA LEU A 230 3.80 -22.92 28.58
C LEU A 230 2.52 -22.39 27.93
N ALA A 231 2.64 -21.51 26.95
CA ALA A 231 1.49 -21.03 26.18
C ALA A 231 1.62 -21.43 24.70
N ILE A 232 0.80 -22.38 24.30
CA ILE A 232 0.71 -22.82 22.91
C ILE A 232 -0.30 -21.93 22.17
N LYS A 233 0.20 -20.93 21.43
CA LYS A 233 -0.64 -20.02 20.64
C LYS A 233 -0.87 -20.57 19.23
N GLY A 234 -1.69 -19.86 18.47
CA GLY A 234 -2.18 -20.29 17.17
C GLY A 234 -1.09 -20.61 16.15
N ASN A 235 -1.41 -21.55 15.28
CA ASN A 235 -0.58 -22.02 14.17
C ASN A 235 0.75 -22.66 14.61
N SER A 236 0.77 -23.25 15.80
CA SER A 236 1.93 -23.97 16.32
C SER A 236 1.68 -25.48 16.26
N THR A 237 2.57 -26.22 15.58
CA THR A 237 2.37 -27.64 15.25
C THR A 237 3.59 -28.49 15.59
N ASN A 238 3.36 -29.79 15.82
CA ASN A 238 4.41 -30.78 16.06
C ASN A 238 5.32 -30.39 17.24
N ILE A 239 4.72 -30.21 18.43
CA ILE A 239 5.44 -29.77 19.63
C ILE A 239 5.63 -30.96 20.56
N LEU A 240 6.86 -31.17 21.03
CA LEU A 240 7.18 -32.12 22.10
C LEU A 240 7.70 -31.34 23.31
N ALA A 241 6.98 -31.40 24.42
CA ALA A 241 7.40 -30.83 25.69
C ALA A 241 7.59 -31.97 26.70
N ARG A 242 8.82 -32.19 27.17
CA ARG A 242 9.17 -33.30 28.06
C ARG A 242 10.01 -32.86 29.26
N ASN A 243 9.68 -33.41 30.43
CA ASN A 243 10.42 -33.19 31.68
C ASN A 243 10.45 -31.70 32.04
N ILE A 244 9.28 -31.16 32.37
CA ILE A 244 9.08 -29.74 32.66
C ILE A 244 8.51 -29.59 34.06
N THR A 245 9.15 -28.76 34.87
CA THR A 245 8.66 -28.38 36.19
C THR A 245 8.17 -26.93 36.15
N CYS A 246 6.90 -26.73 36.47
CA CYS A 246 6.24 -25.43 36.57
C CYS A 246 5.95 -25.13 38.05
N THR A 247 6.51 -24.06 38.58
CA THR A 247 6.30 -23.59 39.95
C THR A 247 5.58 -22.24 39.91
N GLY A 248 4.31 -22.24 40.31
CA GLY A 248 3.46 -21.06 40.28
C GLY A 248 2.79 -20.74 38.94
N GLY A 249 1.85 -19.79 38.96
CA GLY A 249 1.18 -19.24 37.78
C GLY A 249 -0.17 -19.88 37.47
N THR A 250 -0.56 -19.86 36.19
CA THR A 250 -1.86 -20.34 35.70
C THR A 250 -1.80 -21.77 35.16
N GLY A 251 -0.62 -22.29 34.79
CA GLY A 251 -0.44 -23.66 34.29
C GLY A 251 -0.07 -23.75 32.80
N VAL A 252 -0.27 -24.91 32.18
CA VAL A 252 0.02 -25.10 30.73
C VAL A 252 -1.20 -24.73 29.90
N ALA A 253 -1.09 -23.68 29.10
CA ALA A 253 -2.17 -23.08 28.34
C ALA A 253 -2.13 -23.43 26.85
N PHE A 254 -3.29 -23.83 26.31
CA PHE A 254 -3.58 -23.77 24.88
C PHE A 254 -4.43 -22.53 24.61
N GLY A 255 -3.77 -21.42 24.30
CA GLY A 255 -4.41 -20.15 23.92
C GLY A 255 -3.92 -18.90 24.66
N SER A 256 -4.70 -17.81 24.66
CA SER A 256 -6.05 -17.72 24.09
C SER A 256 -6.04 -17.83 22.56
N LEU A 257 -6.92 -18.68 22.02
CA LEU A 257 -7.07 -18.92 20.58
C LEU A 257 -8.36 -18.28 20.06
N GLY A 258 -8.40 -17.94 18.77
CA GLY A 258 -9.54 -17.31 18.13
C GLY A 258 -9.66 -15.80 18.40
N GLN A 259 -8.57 -15.15 18.83
CA GLN A 259 -8.57 -13.70 19.10
C GLN A 259 -8.77 -12.86 17.83
N TYR A 260 -8.25 -13.31 16.70
CA TYR A 260 -8.26 -12.57 15.44
C TYR A 260 -9.28 -13.17 14.48
N ALA A 261 -10.38 -12.45 14.23
CA ALA A 261 -11.50 -12.94 13.40
C ALA A 261 -11.08 -13.46 12.00
N GLU A 262 -10.05 -12.86 11.41
CA GLU A 262 -9.56 -13.17 10.06
C GLU A 262 -8.39 -14.17 10.04
N LEU A 263 -7.83 -14.50 11.21
CA LEU A 263 -6.69 -15.39 11.33
C LEU A 263 -7.12 -16.63 12.13
N PRO A 264 -7.48 -17.73 11.46
CA PRO A 264 -7.79 -18.97 12.17
C PRO A 264 -6.54 -19.50 12.88
N ASP A 265 -6.74 -20.02 14.08
CA ASP A 265 -5.68 -20.58 14.92
C ASP A 265 -5.72 -22.12 14.88
N TYR A 266 -4.69 -22.73 14.29
CA TYR A 266 -4.53 -24.18 14.25
C TYR A 266 -3.44 -24.64 15.21
N VAL A 267 -3.73 -25.55 16.14
CA VAL A 267 -2.72 -26.17 17.01
C VAL A 267 -2.84 -27.68 16.86
N GLU A 268 -1.81 -28.31 16.31
CA GLU A 268 -1.88 -29.73 15.95
C GLU A 268 -0.64 -30.51 16.39
N ASN A 269 -0.85 -31.75 16.83
CA ASN A 269 0.21 -32.68 17.23
C ASN A 269 1.10 -32.14 18.36
N VAL A 270 0.54 -31.98 19.56
CA VAL A 270 1.28 -31.52 20.74
C VAL A 270 1.35 -32.63 21.78
N VAL A 271 2.56 -33.00 22.18
CA VAL A 271 2.80 -34.01 23.22
C VAL A 271 3.43 -33.34 24.43
N LEU A 272 2.73 -33.42 25.55
CA LEU A 272 3.21 -33.04 26.88
C LEU A 272 3.47 -34.32 27.67
N GLU A 273 4.70 -34.51 28.12
CA GLU A 273 5.14 -35.73 28.80
C GLU A 273 6.00 -35.40 30.01
N ASP A 274 5.75 -36.05 31.15
CA ASP A 274 6.52 -35.87 32.38
C ASP A 274 6.50 -34.39 32.84
N ILE A 275 5.29 -33.86 33.05
CA ILE A 275 5.07 -32.47 33.48
C ILE A 275 4.76 -32.45 34.98
N THR A 276 5.46 -31.63 35.75
CA THR A 276 5.21 -31.44 37.18
C THR A 276 4.76 -30.00 37.43
N LEU A 277 3.59 -29.81 38.02
CA LEU A 277 3.06 -28.49 38.39
C LEU A 277 2.96 -28.38 39.91
N VAL A 278 3.63 -27.37 40.48
CA VAL A 278 3.79 -27.19 41.92
C VAL A 278 3.31 -25.82 42.35
N ARG A 279 2.44 -25.78 43.37
CA ARG A 279 2.11 -24.54 44.05
C ARG A 279 3.33 -24.06 44.87
N PRO A 280 3.85 -22.85 44.64
CA PRO A 280 4.90 -22.28 45.48
C PRO A 280 4.35 -21.93 46.86
N ASP A 281 5.23 -21.51 47.78
CA ASP A 281 4.80 -21.00 49.09
C ASP A 281 3.70 -19.92 48.91
N PRO A 282 2.45 -20.19 49.34
CA PRO A 282 1.34 -19.27 49.14
C PRO A 282 1.53 -17.93 49.83
N GLN A 283 2.42 -17.85 50.83
CA GLN A 283 2.78 -16.58 51.47
C GLN A 283 3.64 -15.69 50.55
N VAL A 284 4.34 -16.26 49.58
CA VAL A 284 5.17 -15.50 48.63
C VAL A 284 4.40 -15.27 47.33
N GLN A 285 3.90 -16.34 46.71
CA GLN A 285 3.12 -16.30 45.47
C GLN A 285 1.98 -17.33 45.56
N PRO A 286 0.71 -16.90 45.48
CA PRO A 286 -0.39 -17.78 45.85
C PRO A 286 -0.87 -18.72 44.75
N LEU A 287 -0.52 -18.47 43.47
CA LEU A 287 -1.21 -19.10 42.33
C LEU A 287 -0.53 -20.38 41.85
N MET A 288 -1.35 -21.40 41.60
CA MET A 288 -1.13 -22.51 40.67
C MET A 288 -2.53 -22.92 40.19
N GLU A 289 -3.06 -22.17 39.21
CA GLU A 289 -4.49 -22.18 38.89
C GLU A 289 -4.92 -23.45 38.15
N HIS A 290 -4.22 -23.81 37.08
CA HIS A 290 -4.56 -24.97 36.26
C HIS A 290 -3.39 -25.93 36.08
N GLY A 291 -3.69 -27.19 35.75
CA GLY A 291 -2.70 -28.16 35.30
C GLY A 291 -2.42 -27.96 33.81
N VAL A 292 -3.33 -28.46 32.97
CA VAL A 292 -3.37 -28.19 31.53
C VAL A 292 -4.75 -27.66 31.18
N TYR A 293 -4.80 -26.53 30.48
CA TYR A 293 -6.07 -25.90 30.15
C TYR A 293 -6.12 -25.28 28.76
N PHE A 294 -7.34 -25.13 28.25
CA PHE A 294 -7.63 -24.69 26.89
C PHE A 294 -8.55 -23.48 26.96
N LYS A 295 -8.11 -22.37 26.37
CA LYS A 295 -8.84 -21.10 26.39
C LYS A 295 -9.04 -20.57 24.98
N SER A 296 -10.28 -20.28 24.62
CA SER A 296 -10.60 -19.61 23.36
C SER A 296 -11.54 -18.43 23.54
N TRP A 297 -11.39 -17.45 22.65
CA TRP A 297 -12.26 -16.30 22.60
C TRP A 297 -13.67 -16.69 22.17
N THR A 298 -14.64 -15.90 22.62
CA THR A 298 -16.02 -16.01 22.19
C THR A 298 -16.18 -15.75 20.68
N GLY A 299 -17.31 -16.15 20.11
CA GLY A 299 -17.65 -15.97 18.70
C GLY A 299 -18.04 -14.54 18.32
N THR A 300 -18.28 -13.67 19.31
CA THR A 300 -18.40 -12.22 19.11
C THR A 300 -17.03 -11.57 19.12
N ARG A 301 -16.82 -10.56 18.27
CA ARG A 301 -15.65 -9.69 18.36
C ARG A 301 -15.88 -8.60 19.41
N ILE A 302 -15.16 -8.66 20.53
CA ILE A 302 -15.20 -7.71 21.64
C ILE A 302 -13.94 -6.86 21.60
N GLY A 303 -14.08 -5.60 21.20
CA GLY A 303 -12.93 -4.71 21.00
C GLY A 303 -12.05 -5.13 19.83
N PHE A 304 -10.79 -4.70 19.85
CA PHE A 304 -9.80 -5.00 18.81
C PHE A 304 -8.49 -5.45 19.49
N PRO A 305 -7.75 -6.39 18.90
CA PRO A 305 -6.41 -6.71 19.36
C PRO A 305 -5.54 -5.44 19.40
N PRO A 306 -4.57 -5.32 20.33
CA PRO A 306 -3.99 -6.42 21.12
C PRO A 306 -4.79 -6.83 22.37
N THR A 307 -5.67 -5.97 22.91
CA THR A 307 -6.37 -6.19 24.18
C THR A 307 -7.78 -6.77 24.03
N GLY A 308 -8.43 -6.54 22.90
CA GLY A 308 -9.71 -7.14 22.53
C GLY A 308 -9.54 -8.22 21.44
N GLY A 309 -10.65 -8.74 20.93
CA GLY A 309 -10.64 -9.80 19.92
C GLY A 309 -11.88 -10.66 19.96
N GLY A 310 -11.77 -11.85 19.38
CA GLY A 310 -12.85 -12.82 19.25
C GLY A 310 -13.36 -12.96 17.81
N ALA A 311 -14.34 -13.84 17.64
CA ALA A 311 -14.86 -14.31 16.36
C ALA A 311 -13.86 -15.11 15.49
N GLY A 312 -12.63 -15.34 15.94
CA GLY A 312 -11.66 -16.18 15.25
C GLY A 312 -12.03 -17.66 15.35
N GLY A 313 -11.91 -18.37 14.22
CA GLY A 313 -12.09 -19.81 14.16
C GLY A 313 -10.76 -20.56 14.26
N GLY A 314 -10.77 -21.85 13.93
CA GLY A 314 -9.58 -22.70 13.96
C GLY A 314 -9.86 -24.02 14.66
N ARG A 315 -8.78 -24.75 14.98
CA ARG A 315 -8.89 -26.06 15.62
C ARG A 315 -7.65 -26.40 16.44
N VAL A 316 -7.86 -27.02 17.58
CA VAL A 316 -6.84 -27.74 18.34
C VAL A 316 -7.11 -29.24 18.24
N SER A 317 -6.12 -30.01 17.79
CA SER A 317 -6.26 -31.44 17.55
C SER A 317 -4.99 -32.24 17.78
N GLY A 318 -5.12 -33.47 18.30
CA GLY A 318 -3.97 -34.38 18.48
C GLY A 318 -3.08 -33.94 19.63
N VAL A 319 -3.69 -33.51 20.74
CA VAL A 319 -2.95 -33.17 21.96
C VAL A 319 -2.92 -34.38 22.89
N VAL A 320 -1.73 -34.73 23.37
CA VAL A 320 -1.54 -35.82 24.34
C VAL A 320 -0.81 -35.24 25.55
N ALA A 321 -1.47 -35.21 26.70
CA ALA A 321 -0.88 -34.84 27.98
C ALA A 321 -0.78 -36.07 28.88
N ARG A 322 0.43 -36.59 29.06
CA ARG A 322 0.67 -37.83 29.82
C ARG A 322 1.75 -37.71 30.88
N ASN A 323 1.64 -38.53 31.93
CA ASN A 323 2.54 -38.52 33.08
C ASN A 323 2.61 -37.11 33.72
N VAL A 324 1.45 -36.60 34.12
CA VAL A 324 1.36 -35.26 34.74
C VAL A 324 1.24 -35.41 36.25
N ARG A 325 2.09 -34.71 37.00
CA ARG A 325 2.10 -34.69 38.46
C ARG A 325 1.71 -33.31 38.97
N LEU A 326 0.75 -33.26 39.88
CA LEU A 326 0.20 -32.02 40.44
C LEU A 326 0.50 -31.92 41.93
N ASP A 327 0.80 -30.72 42.40
CA ASP A 327 0.92 -30.40 43.83
C ASP A 327 0.09 -29.15 44.14
N GLU A 328 -1.05 -29.39 44.78
CA GLU A 328 -2.06 -28.41 45.18
C GLU A 328 -2.57 -27.51 44.04
N VAL A 329 -2.84 -28.04 42.85
CA VAL A 329 -3.38 -27.26 41.72
C VAL A 329 -4.87 -26.93 41.90
N THR A 330 -5.34 -25.74 41.50
CA THR A 330 -6.76 -25.35 41.73
C THR A 330 -7.75 -26.14 40.85
N THR A 331 -7.54 -26.15 39.53
CA THR A 331 -8.36 -26.87 38.54
C THR A 331 -7.45 -27.67 37.59
N PRO A 332 -7.22 -28.97 37.84
CA PRO A 332 -6.27 -29.78 37.08
C PRO A 332 -6.43 -29.74 35.56
N ILE A 333 -7.65 -29.93 35.04
CA ILE A 333 -7.93 -29.95 33.60
C ILE A 333 -9.12 -29.04 33.31
N GLN A 334 -8.93 -28.04 32.44
CA GLN A 334 -10.02 -27.12 32.09
C GLN A 334 -10.11 -26.80 30.59
N ILE A 335 -11.31 -26.69 30.05
CA ILE A 335 -11.58 -26.18 28.70
C ILE A 335 -12.67 -25.12 28.80
N TYR A 336 -12.43 -23.92 28.28
CA TYR A 336 -13.47 -22.89 28.17
C TYR A 336 -13.35 -22.07 26.89
N GLN A 337 -14.50 -21.63 26.37
CA GLN A 337 -14.60 -20.95 25.05
C GLN A 337 -15.27 -19.57 25.11
N THR A 338 -15.24 -18.97 26.29
CA THR A 338 -15.94 -17.74 26.63
C THR A 338 -14.96 -16.66 27.11
N ASN A 339 -13.67 -16.74 26.71
CA ASN A 339 -12.67 -15.79 27.16
C ASN A 339 -13.10 -14.34 26.84
N LEU A 340 -13.16 -13.50 27.88
CA LEU A 340 -13.67 -12.12 27.86
C LEU A 340 -15.10 -11.94 27.30
N GLY A 341 -15.87 -13.03 27.20
CA GLY A 341 -17.26 -13.02 26.71
C GLY A 341 -18.25 -12.42 27.72
N HIS A 342 -19.34 -11.90 27.19
CA HIS A 342 -20.47 -11.35 27.92
C HIS A 342 -21.79 -12.08 27.56
N PRO A 343 -22.82 -11.99 28.42
CA PRO A 343 -24.13 -12.55 28.10
C PRO A 343 -24.66 -12.03 26.77
N GLY A 344 -25.09 -12.92 25.88
CA GLY A 344 -25.62 -12.59 24.55
C GLY A 344 -24.60 -12.68 23.41
N ASP A 345 -23.33 -12.95 23.72
CA ASP A 345 -22.32 -13.17 22.69
C ASP A 345 -22.53 -14.45 21.89
N ALA A 346 -22.14 -14.40 20.61
CA ALA A 346 -22.17 -15.56 19.74
C ALA A 346 -21.18 -16.62 20.27
N PRO A 347 -21.55 -17.90 20.26
CA PRO A 347 -20.67 -18.98 20.70
C PRO A 347 -19.41 -19.10 19.83
N SER A 348 -18.27 -19.45 20.45
CA SER A 348 -16.99 -19.63 19.76
C SER A 348 -17.06 -20.68 18.65
N LYS A 349 -16.33 -20.48 17.56
CA LYS A 349 -16.24 -21.43 16.44
C LYS A 349 -14.94 -22.23 16.44
N LEU A 350 -14.06 -22.00 17.41
CA LEU A 350 -12.81 -22.75 17.53
C LEU A 350 -13.12 -24.18 17.99
N GLN A 351 -12.62 -25.17 17.27
CA GLN A 351 -12.89 -26.57 17.58
C GLN A 351 -11.78 -27.15 18.49
N PHE A 352 -12.16 -27.74 19.63
CA PHE A 352 -11.26 -28.62 20.39
C PHE A 352 -11.65 -30.07 20.09
N THR A 353 -10.69 -30.90 19.64
CA THR A 353 -10.96 -32.30 19.31
C THR A 353 -9.75 -33.18 19.51
N ASN A 354 -9.93 -34.50 19.66
CA ASN A 354 -8.83 -35.48 19.73
C ASN A 354 -7.77 -35.09 20.79
N LEU A 355 -8.22 -34.99 22.05
CA LEU A 355 -7.39 -34.64 23.20
C LEU A 355 -7.31 -35.85 24.13
N THR A 356 -6.10 -36.23 24.52
CA THR A 356 -5.83 -37.39 25.37
C THR A 356 -5.13 -36.97 26.66
N PHE A 357 -5.69 -37.34 27.80
CA PHE A 357 -5.14 -37.10 29.13
C PHE A 357 -4.89 -38.45 29.80
N ALA A 358 -3.63 -38.79 30.09
CA ALA A 358 -3.25 -40.12 30.55
C ALA A 358 -2.28 -40.09 31.74
N ASN A 359 -2.50 -40.91 32.77
CA ASN A 359 -1.60 -41.03 33.93
C ASN A 359 -1.36 -39.67 34.62
N TRP A 360 -2.42 -39.15 35.25
CA TRP A 360 -2.39 -37.91 36.02
C TRP A 360 -2.43 -38.25 37.51
N THR A 361 -1.51 -37.69 38.30
CA THR A 361 -1.40 -37.97 39.74
C THR A 361 -1.19 -36.71 40.56
N GLY A 362 -1.48 -36.75 41.86
CA GLY A 362 -1.11 -35.68 42.79
C GLY A 362 -2.29 -35.13 43.60
N THR A 363 -2.25 -33.85 43.93
CA THR A 363 -3.24 -33.19 44.79
C THR A 363 -3.88 -31.97 44.12
N ALA A 364 -5.16 -31.72 44.39
CA ALA A 364 -5.90 -30.53 43.97
C ALA A 364 -6.46 -29.75 45.18
N GLN A 365 -6.67 -28.45 45.00
CA GLN A 365 -7.23 -27.56 46.03
C GLN A 365 -8.77 -27.57 46.08
N THR A 366 -9.43 -28.12 45.06
CA THR A 366 -10.90 -28.19 44.98
C THR A 366 -11.36 -29.60 44.61
N SER A 367 -12.65 -29.90 44.78
CA SER A 367 -13.25 -31.16 44.32
C SER A 367 -13.30 -31.26 42.79
N ILE A 368 -13.22 -30.15 42.06
CA ILE A 368 -13.34 -30.10 40.60
C ILE A 368 -12.01 -30.50 39.97
N VAL A 369 -11.96 -31.73 39.45
CA VAL A 369 -10.77 -32.26 38.79
C VAL A 369 -10.78 -31.97 37.29
N VAL A 370 -11.94 -32.09 36.65
CA VAL A 370 -12.12 -31.82 35.22
C VAL A 370 -13.28 -30.85 35.05
N ASP A 371 -13.07 -29.77 34.30
CA ASP A 371 -14.09 -28.78 33.97
C ASP A 371 -14.06 -28.43 32.48
N ILE A 372 -15.01 -28.97 31.71
CA ILE A 372 -15.06 -28.84 30.26
C ILE A 372 -16.32 -28.06 29.86
N GLU A 373 -16.12 -26.82 29.45
CA GLU A 373 -17.16 -25.95 28.88
C GLU A 373 -16.85 -25.66 27.40
N CYS A 374 -17.28 -26.56 26.53
CA CYS A 374 -17.13 -26.38 25.10
C CYS A 374 -18.24 -25.47 24.55
N SER A 375 -17.96 -24.89 23.39
CA SER A 375 -18.89 -24.01 22.69
C SER A 375 -20.05 -24.83 22.10
N PRO A 376 -21.31 -24.38 22.22
CA PRO A 376 -22.43 -25.04 21.56
C PRO A 376 -22.34 -24.98 20.02
N ALA A 377 -21.57 -24.04 19.45
CA ALA A 377 -21.30 -23.97 18.01
C ALA A 377 -20.13 -24.85 17.54
N ALA A 378 -19.30 -25.33 18.47
CA ALA A 378 -18.18 -26.23 18.19
C ALA A 378 -18.02 -27.24 19.34
N PRO A 379 -18.96 -28.20 19.49
CA PRO A 379 -18.92 -29.18 20.58
C PRO A 379 -17.62 -29.99 20.57
N CYS A 380 -17.03 -30.26 21.73
CA CYS A 380 -15.79 -31.03 21.80
C CYS A 380 -15.99 -32.49 21.43
N THR A 381 -15.07 -33.04 20.63
CA THR A 381 -15.10 -34.43 20.15
C THR A 381 -13.80 -35.16 20.48
N ASP A 382 -13.92 -36.46 20.75
CA ASP A 382 -12.82 -37.41 20.91
C ASP A 382 -11.89 -37.04 22.08
N LEU A 383 -12.49 -36.78 23.23
CA LEU A 383 -11.77 -36.60 24.49
C LEU A 383 -11.54 -37.94 25.19
N THR A 384 -10.30 -38.28 25.50
CA THR A 384 -9.94 -39.55 26.15
C THR A 384 -9.20 -39.31 27.45
N PHE A 385 -9.66 -39.98 28.51
CA PHE A 385 -9.06 -39.94 29.84
C PHE A 385 -8.65 -41.36 30.25
N SER A 386 -7.48 -41.52 30.85
CA SER A 386 -7.05 -42.81 31.42
C SER A 386 -6.16 -42.57 32.63
N ASP A 387 -6.38 -43.32 33.70
CA ASP A 387 -5.55 -43.27 34.91
C ASP A 387 -5.44 -41.85 35.50
N ILE A 388 -6.59 -41.26 35.84
CA ILE A 388 -6.67 -39.95 36.53
C ILE A 388 -6.84 -40.20 38.04
N ASP A 389 -5.75 -40.08 38.81
CA ASP A 389 -5.68 -40.35 40.25
C ASP A 389 -5.22 -39.09 41.00
N ILE A 390 -6.12 -38.12 41.14
CA ILE A 390 -5.87 -36.83 41.80
C ILE A 390 -6.64 -36.79 43.12
N ALA A 391 -5.92 -36.61 44.22
CA ALA A 391 -6.49 -36.46 45.55
C ALA A 391 -7.07 -35.05 45.74
N VAL A 392 -8.33 -34.98 46.16
CA VAL A 392 -9.06 -33.73 46.44
C VAL A 392 -9.14 -33.47 47.96
N PRO A 393 -9.49 -32.26 48.43
CA PRO A 393 -9.61 -31.96 49.86
C PRO A 393 -10.60 -32.87 50.59
N SER A 394 -10.33 -33.15 51.87
CA SER A 394 -10.91 -34.26 52.64
C SER A 394 -12.45 -34.21 52.78
N ASP A 395 -13.08 -35.34 52.45
CA ASP A 395 -14.51 -35.72 52.42
C ASP A 395 -15.26 -35.52 51.09
N ASP A 396 -14.66 -34.85 50.09
CA ASP A 396 -15.27 -34.70 48.76
C ASP A 396 -14.89 -35.83 47.78
N LEU A 397 -15.79 -36.11 46.83
CA LEU A 397 -15.50 -36.97 45.68
C LEU A 397 -15.01 -36.12 44.49
N PRO A 398 -14.09 -36.62 43.65
CA PRO A 398 -13.70 -35.95 42.42
C PRO A 398 -14.91 -35.61 41.53
N GLU A 399 -15.06 -34.34 41.18
CA GLU A 399 -16.11 -33.83 40.29
C GLU A 399 -15.58 -33.67 38.86
N TYR A 400 -16.40 -34.09 37.89
CA TYR A 400 -16.14 -33.98 36.46
C TYR A 400 -17.27 -33.19 35.78
N GLY A 401 -17.04 -31.89 35.57
CA GLY A 401 -17.95 -30.97 34.89
C GLY A 401 -17.81 -31.04 33.37
N CYS A 402 -18.92 -31.18 32.66
CA CYS A 402 -18.93 -31.24 31.19
C CYS A 402 -20.17 -30.55 30.59
N ALA A 403 -19.94 -29.68 29.61
CA ALA A 403 -20.95 -29.01 28.81
C ALA A 403 -20.53 -28.99 27.32
N ASN A 404 -21.51 -29.25 26.44
CA ASN A 404 -21.33 -29.31 24.97
C ASN A 404 -20.20 -30.28 24.52
N VAL A 405 -20.10 -31.44 25.16
CA VAL A 405 -19.16 -32.51 24.78
C VAL A 405 -19.92 -33.58 24.00
N ALA A 406 -19.48 -33.86 22.77
CA ALA A 406 -20.11 -34.82 21.87
C ALA A 406 -19.59 -36.25 22.03
N SER A 407 -18.28 -36.44 22.27
CA SER A 407 -17.69 -37.76 22.55
C SER A 407 -16.59 -37.67 23.61
N ILE A 408 -16.74 -38.46 24.67
CA ILE A 408 -15.79 -38.58 25.79
C ILE A 408 -15.67 -40.03 26.25
N ALA A 409 -14.46 -40.47 26.59
CA ALA A 409 -14.17 -41.80 27.11
C ALA A 409 -13.29 -41.72 28.37
N GLY A 410 -13.52 -42.62 29.32
CA GLY A 410 -12.66 -42.80 30.50
C GLY A 410 -13.00 -41.97 31.75
N LEU A 411 -14.03 -41.11 31.71
CA LEU A 411 -14.57 -40.43 32.89
C LEU A 411 -15.97 -40.96 33.22
N ALA A 412 -16.11 -41.61 34.37
CA ALA A 412 -17.42 -42.04 34.89
C ALA A 412 -18.10 -40.85 35.59
N GLY A 413 -19.21 -40.34 35.04
CA GLY A 413 -20.00 -39.30 35.69
C GLY A 413 -19.92 -37.89 35.09
N CYS A 414 -19.35 -37.73 33.89
CA CYS A 414 -19.41 -36.50 33.10
C CYS A 414 -20.87 -36.23 32.66
N GLY A 415 -21.64 -35.56 33.53
CA GLY A 415 -23.08 -35.36 33.34
C GLY A 415 -23.66 -34.22 34.18
N TRP A 416 -23.93 -33.09 33.51
CA TRP A 416 -24.81 -31.96 33.90
C TRP A 416 -24.59 -31.34 35.28
N ARG A 417 -23.72 -30.31 35.36
CA ARG A 417 -24.05 -29.15 36.22
C ARG A 417 -25.23 -28.42 35.60
N ARG A 418 -26.22 -28.05 36.44
CA ARG A 418 -27.35 -27.19 36.09
C ARG A 418 -26.85 -26.00 35.27
N GLN A 419 -27.55 -25.73 34.16
CA GLN A 419 -27.42 -24.53 33.32
C GLN A 419 -26.71 -23.40 34.09
N SER A 420 -25.49 -23.08 33.65
CA SER A 420 -24.95 -21.75 33.89
C SER A 420 -26.02 -20.76 33.45
N SER A 421 -26.18 -19.66 34.18
CA SER A 421 -27.30 -18.72 34.08
C SER A 421 -27.34 -17.90 32.77
N MET A 422 -27.03 -18.52 31.63
CA MET A 422 -26.88 -17.90 30.33
C MET A 422 -27.46 -18.76 29.19
N ASP A 423 -28.42 -19.64 29.49
CA ASP A 423 -29.28 -20.24 28.46
C ASP A 423 -30.38 -19.24 28.06
N PHE A 424 -30.16 -18.53 26.96
CA PHE A 424 -31.15 -17.64 26.34
C PHE A 424 -31.70 -18.23 25.03
N SER A 425 -31.90 -19.54 24.98
CA SER A 425 -32.52 -20.22 23.82
C SER A 425 -34.04 -20.01 23.69
N ASP A 426 -34.62 -19.08 24.45
CA ASP A 426 -35.99 -18.62 24.24
C ASP A 426 -36.04 -17.62 23.08
N GLY A 427 -36.16 -18.15 21.86
CA GLY A 427 -36.31 -17.41 20.60
C GLY A 427 -37.55 -16.52 20.51
N LYS A 428 -37.66 -15.51 21.36
CA LYS A 428 -38.56 -14.36 21.19
C LYS A 428 -37.74 -13.09 21.02
N ILE A 429 -37.58 -12.71 19.76
CA ILE A 429 -37.16 -11.36 19.37
C ILE A 429 -38.15 -10.38 20.04
N PRO A 430 -37.70 -9.41 20.86
CA PRO A 430 -38.59 -8.37 21.32
C PRO A 430 -39.08 -7.61 20.09
N SER A 431 -40.40 -7.40 19.99
CA SER A 431 -40.95 -6.54 18.95
C SER A 431 -40.27 -5.17 18.97
N LEU A 432 -40.03 -4.61 17.78
CA LEU A 432 -39.37 -3.32 17.51
C LEU A 432 -39.89 -2.13 18.35
N GLU A 433 -41.03 -2.30 19.00
CA GLU A 433 -41.73 -1.35 19.86
C GLU A 433 -41.20 -1.28 21.31
N GLN A 434 -40.32 -2.19 21.73
CA GLN A 434 -39.75 -2.23 23.10
C GLN A 434 -38.30 -1.73 23.21
N HIS A 435 -37.74 -1.15 22.14
CA HIS A 435 -36.42 -0.54 22.21
C HIS A 435 -36.49 0.80 22.99
N PRO A 436 -35.64 1.06 24.00
CA PRO A 436 -35.75 2.24 24.88
C PRO A 436 -35.62 3.61 24.19
N ASP A 437 -35.29 3.64 22.90
CA ASP A 437 -34.89 4.86 22.20
C ASP A 437 -35.77 5.22 20.98
N VAL A 438 -36.89 4.52 20.76
CA VAL A 438 -37.83 4.87 19.67
C VAL A 438 -38.99 5.70 20.23
N VAL A 439 -38.88 7.02 20.14
CA VAL A 439 -40.01 7.92 20.42
C VAL A 439 -40.95 7.95 19.21
N ILE A 440 -42.06 7.22 19.29
CA ILE A 440 -43.18 7.35 18.35
C ILE A 440 -44.05 8.52 18.82
N ASN A 441 -43.73 9.73 18.35
CA ASN A 441 -44.73 10.79 18.09
C ASN A 441 -44.04 12.04 17.56
N GLY A 442 -44.11 12.25 16.25
CA GLY A 442 -43.64 13.47 15.61
C GLY A 442 -43.91 13.43 14.11
N THR A 443 -44.99 14.07 13.69
CA THR A 443 -45.39 14.27 12.29
C THR A 443 -44.28 14.99 11.50
N GLY A 444 -43.49 14.24 10.73
CA GLY A 444 -42.51 14.76 9.78
C GLY A 444 -42.03 13.66 8.81
N PRO A 445 -41.65 13.98 7.55
CA PRO A 445 -41.37 12.96 6.54
C PRO A 445 -40.09 12.16 6.86
N GLY A 446 -40.24 10.84 6.93
CA GLY A 446 -39.28 9.84 7.44
C GLY A 446 -38.04 9.57 6.58
N HIS A 447 -37.26 10.60 6.26
CA HIS A 447 -35.87 10.40 5.85
C HIS A 447 -35.00 11.39 6.62
N LEU A 448 -33.98 10.89 7.33
CA LEU A 448 -32.93 11.66 8.03
C LEU A 448 -33.24 12.11 9.47
N GLN A 449 -33.66 11.21 10.36
CA GLN A 449 -33.26 11.32 11.77
C GLN A 449 -32.26 10.21 12.10
N ARG A 450 -30.98 10.48 11.79
CA ARG A 450 -29.84 9.60 12.04
C ARG A 450 -29.37 9.67 13.51
N ASN A 451 -28.98 8.51 14.04
CA ASN A 451 -28.62 8.20 15.43
C ASN A 451 -27.47 9.12 15.98
N LYS A 452 -27.39 9.33 17.31
CA LYS A 452 -26.31 10.08 18.00
C LYS A 452 -24.91 9.53 17.68
N THR A 453 -24.77 8.21 17.58
CA THR A 453 -23.50 7.53 17.24
C THR A 453 -23.07 7.83 15.80
N GLU A 454 -24.02 7.83 14.88
CA GLU A 454 -23.80 8.18 13.47
C GLU A 454 -23.39 9.65 13.29
N ARG A 455 -23.93 10.57 14.11
CA ARG A 455 -23.52 11.97 14.13
C ARG A 455 -22.09 12.21 14.64
N ARG A 456 -21.51 11.28 15.41
CA ARG A 456 -20.11 11.33 15.86
C ARG A 456 -19.14 10.80 14.79
N ARG A 457 -19.57 9.88 13.92
CA ARG A 457 -18.78 9.34 12.80
C ARG A 457 -18.62 10.29 11.62
N LEU A 458 -19.60 11.17 11.41
CA LEU A 458 -19.54 12.16 10.34
C LEU A 458 -18.36 13.14 10.57
N GLN A 459 -17.33 13.00 9.75
CA GLN A 459 -16.20 13.93 9.70
C GLN A 459 -16.69 15.29 9.19
N GLY A 460 -15.94 16.36 9.48
CA GLY A 460 -16.47 17.71 9.55
C GLY A 460 -17.41 18.11 8.41
N LEU A 461 -17.06 17.89 7.14
CA LEU A 461 -17.86 18.28 5.97
C LEU A 461 -19.15 17.43 5.85
N GLN A 462 -19.10 16.19 6.31
CA GLN A 462 -20.21 15.24 6.37
C GLN A 462 -21.26 15.64 7.43
N ARG A 463 -20.81 16.29 8.52
CA ARG A 463 -21.69 16.81 9.59
C ARG A 463 -22.40 18.11 9.19
N THR A 464 -21.78 18.93 8.34
CA THR A 464 -22.37 20.17 7.82
C THR A 464 -23.38 19.88 6.69
N THR A 465 -23.11 18.90 5.84
CA THR A 465 -24.02 18.49 4.74
C THR A 465 -25.33 17.84 5.19
N THR A 466 -25.41 17.42 6.47
CA THR A 466 -26.61 16.86 7.11
C THR A 466 -27.39 17.88 7.96
N ASN A 467 -26.74 18.94 8.47
CA ASN A 467 -27.37 19.97 9.32
C ASN A 467 -27.66 21.30 8.62
N ALA A 468 -27.04 21.60 7.47
CA ALA A 468 -27.23 22.88 6.78
C ALA A 468 -28.53 22.88 5.94
N ASN A 469 -29.51 23.68 6.37
CA ASN A 469 -30.77 23.88 5.64
C ASN A 469 -30.62 24.68 4.33
N SER A 470 -29.41 25.12 3.93
CA SER A 470 -29.12 25.68 2.60
C SER A 470 -27.62 25.69 2.32
N PRO A 471 -27.14 25.26 1.13
CA PRO A 471 -25.76 25.43 0.73
C PRO A 471 -25.41 26.92 0.60
N ALA A 472 -24.16 27.29 0.90
CA ALA A 472 -23.63 28.64 0.64
C ALA A 472 -24.04 29.11 -0.77
N LYS A 473 -24.63 30.31 -0.86
CA LYS A 473 -25.07 30.85 -2.15
C LYS A 473 -23.82 31.08 -3.01
N PRO A 474 -23.81 30.61 -4.27
CA PRO A 474 -22.71 30.88 -5.19
C PRO A 474 -22.45 32.37 -5.28
N TYR A 475 -21.17 32.76 -5.32
CA TYR A 475 -20.81 34.15 -5.53
C TYR A 475 -21.29 34.60 -6.91
N VAL A 476 -22.09 35.68 -6.93
CA VAL A 476 -22.56 36.29 -8.18
C VAL A 476 -21.83 37.62 -8.34
N PRO A 477 -20.89 37.74 -9.29
CA PRO A 477 -20.16 38.99 -9.50
C PRO A 477 -21.09 40.08 -10.02
N GLN A 478 -21.16 41.21 -9.31
CA GLN A 478 -22.07 42.31 -9.65
C GLN A 478 -21.42 43.32 -10.59
N THR A 479 -20.11 43.54 -10.46
CA THR A 479 -19.35 44.48 -11.30
C THR A 479 -18.62 43.79 -12.47
N ALA A 480 -18.26 44.57 -13.50
CA ALA A 480 -17.49 44.05 -14.63
C ALA A 480 -16.07 43.60 -14.23
N MET A 481 -15.45 44.30 -13.27
CA MET A 481 -14.14 43.97 -12.72
C MET A 481 -14.19 42.64 -11.96
N GLU A 482 -15.21 42.43 -11.11
CA GLU A 482 -15.39 41.17 -10.39
C GLU A 482 -15.68 39.99 -11.33
N LYS A 483 -16.41 40.22 -12.43
CA LYS A 483 -16.62 39.20 -13.47
C LYS A 483 -15.31 38.81 -14.14
N TYR A 484 -14.44 39.78 -14.40
CA TYR A 484 -13.12 39.56 -14.97
C TYR A 484 -12.22 38.80 -14.00
N ASP A 485 -12.10 39.25 -12.75
CA ASP A 485 -11.28 38.61 -11.73
C ASP A 485 -11.74 37.17 -11.45
N HIS A 486 -13.05 36.93 -11.40
CA HIS A 486 -13.61 35.60 -11.23
C HIS A 486 -13.30 34.66 -12.40
N TRP A 487 -13.35 35.18 -13.64
CA TRP A 487 -12.98 34.42 -14.84
C TRP A 487 -11.47 34.13 -14.88
N MET A 488 -10.63 35.04 -14.37
CA MET A 488 -9.17 34.91 -14.35
C MET A 488 -8.66 33.73 -13.51
N ILE A 489 -9.43 33.26 -12.52
CA ILE A 489 -9.02 32.19 -11.59
C ILE A 489 -8.69 30.87 -12.31
N ASN A 490 -9.57 30.38 -13.18
CA ASN A 490 -9.40 29.08 -13.86
C ASN A 490 -9.41 29.17 -15.39
N GLU A 491 -10.12 30.14 -15.98
CA GLU A 491 -10.31 30.22 -17.44
C GLU A 491 -9.39 31.25 -18.09
N GLY A 492 -9.04 32.32 -17.38
CA GLY A 492 -8.33 33.46 -17.93
C GLY A 492 -6.98 33.12 -18.53
N GLY A 493 -6.05 32.56 -17.75
CA GLY A 493 -4.71 32.24 -18.23
C GLY A 493 -4.70 31.37 -19.49
N ARG A 494 -5.51 30.30 -19.52
CA ARG A 494 -5.62 29.42 -20.69
C ARG A 494 -6.21 30.12 -21.92
N ARG A 495 -7.27 30.92 -21.74
CA ARG A 495 -7.94 31.59 -22.86
C ARG A 495 -7.14 32.79 -23.36
N ILE A 496 -6.47 33.52 -22.49
CA ILE A 496 -5.54 34.60 -22.87
C ILE A 496 -4.37 34.01 -23.66
N PHE A 497 -3.75 32.95 -23.18
CA PHE A 497 -2.69 32.26 -23.92
C PHE A 497 -3.16 31.81 -25.31
N PHE A 498 -4.34 31.18 -25.38
CA PHE A 498 -4.90 30.76 -26.67
C PHE A 498 -5.29 31.94 -27.57
N PHE A 499 -5.79 33.03 -27.00
CA PHE A 499 -6.07 34.26 -27.73
C PHE A 499 -4.78 34.89 -28.27
N VAL A 500 -3.71 34.94 -27.48
CA VAL A 500 -2.38 35.40 -27.93
C VAL A 500 -1.88 34.54 -29.08
N PHE A 501 -2.07 33.23 -29.01
CA PHE A 501 -1.76 32.31 -30.12
C PHE A 501 -2.57 32.63 -31.39
N LEU A 502 -3.89 32.81 -31.27
CA LEU A 502 -4.76 33.19 -32.40
C LEU A 502 -4.43 34.59 -32.95
N PHE A 503 -4.13 35.54 -32.07
CA PHE A 503 -3.75 36.89 -32.42
C PHE A 503 -2.41 36.90 -33.18
N LEU A 504 -1.43 36.11 -32.72
CA LEU A 504 -0.18 35.90 -33.44
C LEU A 504 -0.43 35.32 -34.85
N HIS A 505 -1.36 34.36 -34.99
CA HIS A 505 -1.76 33.84 -36.31
C HIS A 505 -2.38 34.94 -37.18
N ALA A 506 -3.31 35.73 -36.63
CA ALA A 506 -3.95 36.82 -37.35
C ALA A 506 -2.93 37.87 -37.81
N LEU A 507 -1.95 38.21 -36.96
CA LEU A 507 -0.85 39.11 -37.33
C LEU A 507 0.01 38.52 -38.44
N VAL A 508 0.41 37.25 -38.33
CA VAL A 508 1.20 36.57 -39.37
C VAL A 508 0.44 36.50 -40.69
N ILE A 509 -0.88 36.30 -40.65
CA ILE A 509 -1.74 36.30 -41.83
C ILE A 509 -1.82 37.69 -42.45
N ALA A 510 -2.12 38.72 -41.65
CA ALA A 510 -2.27 40.09 -42.14
C ALA A 510 -0.93 40.63 -42.70
N PHE A 511 0.14 40.55 -41.92
CA PHE A 511 1.46 41.01 -42.35
C PHE A 511 2.04 40.13 -43.45
N GLY A 512 1.84 38.81 -43.40
CA GLY A 512 2.26 37.89 -44.46
C GLY A 512 1.57 38.20 -45.78
N PHE A 513 0.25 38.39 -45.75
CA PHE A 513 -0.53 38.74 -46.94
C PHE A 513 -0.11 40.10 -47.50
N MET A 514 -0.02 41.13 -46.66
CA MET A 514 0.45 42.46 -47.09
C MET A 514 1.88 42.39 -47.66
N HIS A 515 2.78 41.64 -47.02
CA HIS A 515 4.14 41.47 -47.50
C HIS A 515 4.17 40.81 -48.87
N TYR A 516 3.47 39.71 -49.09
CA TYR A 516 3.45 39.04 -50.40
C TYR A 516 2.66 39.82 -51.47
N GLN A 517 1.67 40.60 -51.07
CA GLN A 517 0.87 41.44 -51.96
C GLN A 517 1.62 42.69 -52.42
N LEU A 518 2.38 43.33 -51.52
CA LEU A 518 3.00 44.64 -51.77
C LEU A 518 4.48 44.58 -52.12
N LYS A 519 5.17 43.45 -51.90
CA LYS A 519 6.61 43.37 -52.14
C LYS A 519 6.97 43.53 -53.60
N ASP A 520 7.83 44.50 -53.91
CA ASP A 520 8.24 44.88 -55.28
C ASP A 520 9.01 43.79 -56.05
N ASN A 521 9.50 42.77 -55.35
CA ASN A 521 10.30 41.69 -55.94
C ASN A 521 9.47 40.43 -56.29
N LEU A 522 8.14 40.55 -56.33
CA LEU A 522 7.19 39.45 -56.60
C LEU A 522 6.05 39.88 -57.56
N VAL A 523 6.26 40.93 -58.36
CA VAL A 523 5.30 41.43 -59.35
C VAL A 523 4.97 40.37 -60.40
N GLY A 524 5.97 39.64 -60.90
CA GLY A 524 5.74 38.59 -61.92
C GLY A 524 4.86 37.47 -61.38
N SER A 525 5.16 36.97 -60.18
CA SER A 525 4.36 35.92 -59.53
C SER A 525 2.92 36.36 -59.25
N ARG A 526 2.70 37.62 -58.87
CA ARG A 526 1.33 38.17 -58.67
C ARG A 526 0.57 38.35 -59.98
N ALA A 527 1.26 38.74 -61.06
CA ALA A 527 0.63 38.86 -62.37
C ALA A 527 0.16 37.49 -62.90
N THR A 528 0.96 36.44 -62.71
CA THR A 528 0.63 35.08 -63.17
C THR A 528 -0.48 34.42 -62.35
N PHE A 529 -0.44 34.54 -61.02
CA PHE A 529 -1.28 33.73 -60.12
C PHE A 529 -2.35 34.55 -59.38
N GLY A 530 -2.38 35.87 -59.54
CA GLY A 530 -3.37 36.73 -58.88
C GLY A 530 -3.36 36.63 -57.35
N ALA A 531 -4.55 36.69 -56.75
CA ALA A 531 -4.73 36.71 -55.29
C ALA A 531 -4.45 35.35 -54.61
N THR A 532 -4.42 34.24 -55.34
CA THR A 532 -4.13 32.92 -54.77
C THR A 532 -2.65 32.72 -54.45
N PHE A 533 -1.74 33.48 -55.08
CA PHE A 533 -0.32 33.49 -54.71
C PHE A 533 -0.06 34.02 -53.29
N PRO A 534 -0.45 35.26 -52.91
CA PRO A 534 -0.23 35.75 -51.56
C PRO A 534 -0.98 34.89 -50.52
N ILE A 535 -2.16 34.33 -50.85
CA ILE A 535 -2.86 33.37 -49.97
C ILE A 535 -2.00 32.12 -49.73
N ALA A 536 -1.50 31.48 -50.79
CA ALA A 536 -0.70 30.27 -50.69
C ALA A 536 0.60 30.49 -49.89
N ARG A 537 1.29 31.61 -50.13
CA ARG A 537 2.53 31.97 -49.42
C ARG A 537 2.29 32.34 -47.96
N THR A 538 1.18 33.02 -47.67
CA THR A 538 0.78 33.35 -46.30
C THR A 538 0.40 32.10 -45.51
N ALA A 539 -0.37 31.19 -46.12
CA ALA A 539 -0.68 29.90 -45.49
C ALA A 539 0.60 29.09 -45.20
N ALA A 540 1.57 29.07 -46.12
CA ALA A 540 2.87 28.46 -45.88
C ALA A 540 3.65 29.12 -44.72
N LEU A 541 3.58 30.45 -44.58
CA LEU A 541 4.22 31.16 -43.49
C LEU A 541 3.59 30.82 -42.13
N VAL A 542 2.26 30.71 -42.06
CA VAL A 542 1.55 30.26 -40.85
C VAL A 542 1.97 28.83 -40.49
N LEU A 543 2.00 27.93 -41.49
CA LEU A 543 2.45 26.56 -41.32
C LEU A 543 3.90 26.47 -40.78
N HIS A 544 4.79 27.36 -41.22
CA HIS A 544 6.15 27.46 -40.67
C HIS A 544 6.17 27.89 -39.20
N VAL A 545 5.32 28.85 -38.81
CA VAL A 545 5.18 29.25 -37.40
C VAL A 545 4.64 28.09 -36.56
N ASP A 546 3.65 27.35 -37.06
CA ASP A 546 3.12 26.17 -36.36
C ASP A 546 4.17 25.08 -36.13
N VAL A 547 5.06 24.86 -37.10
CA VAL A 547 6.19 23.90 -36.96
C VAL A 547 7.12 24.27 -35.81
N ALA A 548 7.33 25.56 -35.53
CA ALA A 548 8.16 25.97 -34.40
C ALA A 548 7.53 25.55 -33.05
N PHE A 549 6.20 25.45 -32.99
CA PHE A 549 5.45 25.14 -31.78
C PHE A 549 4.99 23.68 -31.66
N ILE A 550 4.99 22.87 -32.72
CA ILE A 550 4.38 21.53 -32.65
C ILE A 550 5.17 20.52 -31.78
N LEU A 551 6.51 20.65 -31.73
CA LEU A 551 7.40 19.73 -31.01
C LEU A 551 7.63 20.12 -29.54
N LEU A 552 7.62 21.41 -29.21
CA LEU A 552 7.85 21.89 -27.83
C LEU A 552 6.90 21.28 -26.78
N PRO A 553 5.58 21.11 -27.02
CA PRO A 553 4.66 20.63 -26.01
C PRO A 553 4.78 19.13 -25.75
N VAL A 554 5.44 18.38 -26.65
CA VAL A 554 5.74 16.95 -26.44
C VAL A 554 7.09 16.71 -25.77
N CYS A 555 7.87 17.78 -25.53
CA CYS A 555 9.12 17.75 -24.77
C CYS A 555 8.83 17.76 -23.25
N ARG A 556 8.57 16.58 -22.68
CA ARG A 556 8.08 16.41 -21.29
C ARG A 556 9.07 16.87 -20.22
N ASN A 557 10.38 16.65 -20.41
CA ASN A 557 11.39 17.11 -19.45
C ASN A 557 11.50 18.63 -19.51
N PHE A 558 11.48 19.20 -20.72
CA PHE A 558 11.50 20.65 -20.93
C PHE A 558 10.27 21.34 -20.32
N ILE A 559 9.07 20.81 -20.57
CA ILE A 559 7.83 21.33 -19.96
C ILE A 559 7.87 21.20 -18.44
N SER A 560 8.35 20.09 -17.90
CA SER A 560 8.47 19.90 -16.44
C SER A 560 9.44 20.90 -15.81
N LEU A 561 10.53 21.25 -16.49
CA LEU A 561 11.47 22.28 -16.06
C LEU A 561 10.83 23.67 -16.07
N LEU A 562 10.15 24.04 -17.17
CA LEU A 562 9.49 25.35 -17.29
C LEU A 562 8.35 25.53 -16.30
N ARG A 563 7.64 24.46 -15.96
CA ARG A 563 6.57 24.48 -14.96
C ARG A 563 7.06 24.92 -13.57
N ARG A 564 8.32 24.66 -13.23
CA ARG A 564 8.92 25.10 -11.94
C ARG A 564 9.28 26.59 -11.92
N THR A 565 9.18 27.27 -13.05
CA THR A 565 9.47 28.70 -13.15
C THR A 565 8.21 29.54 -12.95
N PRO A 566 8.34 30.85 -12.64
CA PRO A 566 7.19 31.77 -12.54
C PRO A 566 6.32 31.85 -13.80
N LEU A 567 6.80 31.33 -14.94
CA LEU A 567 6.03 31.28 -16.20
C LEU A 567 4.76 30.42 -16.07
N ASN A 568 4.70 29.47 -15.14
CA ASN A 568 3.53 28.61 -14.95
C ASN A 568 2.25 29.40 -14.57
N SER A 569 2.39 30.57 -13.96
CA SER A 569 1.26 31.44 -13.63
C SER A 569 0.58 32.06 -14.86
N PHE A 570 1.29 32.14 -16.00
CA PHE A 570 0.80 32.75 -17.23
C PHE A 570 0.58 31.71 -18.34
N ILE A 571 1.45 30.71 -18.44
CA ILE A 571 1.42 29.67 -19.46
C ILE A 571 0.94 28.36 -18.82
N PRO A 572 -0.19 27.79 -19.27
CA PRO A 572 -0.73 26.56 -18.71
C PRO A 572 0.04 25.33 -19.23
N PHE A 573 1.24 25.09 -18.71
CA PHE A 573 2.11 24.00 -19.13
C PHE A 573 1.47 22.60 -18.98
N ASP A 574 0.54 22.43 -18.03
CA ASP A 574 -0.23 21.18 -17.84
C ASP A 574 -1.18 20.86 -19.01
N LYS A 575 -1.44 21.82 -19.89
CA LYS A 575 -2.26 21.66 -21.10
C LYS A 575 -1.40 21.52 -22.36
N ASN A 576 -0.12 21.18 -22.24
CA ASN A 576 0.82 21.00 -23.35
C ASN A 576 0.25 20.13 -24.51
N ILE A 577 -0.36 18.98 -24.23
CA ILE A 577 -0.93 18.11 -25.27
C ILE A 577 -2.20 18.71 -25.89
N THR A 578 -2.94 19.52 -25.14
CA THR A 578 -4.08 20.28 -25.70
C THR A 578 -3.58 21.32 -26.68
N PHE A 579 -2.48 22.01 -26.34
CA PHE A 579 -1.84 22.95 -27.24
C PHE A 579 -1.22 22.26 -28.47
N HIS A 580 -0.56 21.10 -28.32
CA HIS A 580 -0.09 20.29 -29.45
C HIS A 580 -1.23 19.94 -30.43
N LYS A 581 -2.39 19.54 -29.91
CA LYS A 581 -3.59 19.28 -30.75
C LYS A 581 -4.11 20.53 -31.44
N ALA A 582 -4.07 21.68 -30.78
CA ALA A 582 -4.50 22.95 -31.38
C ALA A 582 -3.58 23.35 -32.54
N VAL A 583 -2.26 23.26 -32.35
CA VAL A 583 -1.27 23.50 -33.41
C VAL A 583 -1.44 22.49 -34.55
N ALA A 584 -1.68 21.21 -34.23
CA ALA A 584 -1.95 20.19 -35.26
C ALA A 584 -3.19 20.50 -36.10
N TRP A 585 -4.28 21.00 -35.49
CA TRP A 585 -5.46 21.44 -36.23
C TRP A 585 -5.20 22.70 -37.07
N SER A 586 -4.38 23.63 -36.58
CA SER A 586 -3.90 24.77 -37.38
C SER A 586 -3.15 24.28 -38.62
N ILE A 587 -2.23 23.31 -38.45
CA ILE A 587 -1.50 22.70 -39.57
C ILE A 587 -2.47 22.09 -40.59
N VAL A 588 -3.50 21.36 -40.16
CA VAL A 588 -4.50 20.80 -41.08
C VAL A 588 -5.26 21.88 -41.84
N ILE A 589 -5.76 22.90 -41.15
CA ILE A 589 -6.55 23.99 -41.77
C ILE A 589 -5.70 24.74 -42.79
N PHE A 590 -4.51 25.20 -42.41
CA PHE A 590 -3.65 25.97 -43.30
C PHE A 590 -3.01 25.11 -44.40
N SER A 591 -2.87 23.79 -44.20
CA SER A 591 -2.51 22.87 -45.29
C SER A 591 -3.61 22.80 -46.33
N ILE A 592 -4.89 22.73 -45.93
CA ILE A 592 -6.02 22.76 -46.87
C ILE A 592 -6.05 24.08 -47.63
N VAL A 593 -5.92 25.22 -46.93
CA VAL A 593 -5.89 26.55 -47.57
C VAL A 593 -4.73 26.65 -48.56
N HIS A 594 -3.54 26.18 -48.17
CA HIS A 594 -2.35 26.15 -49.02
C HIS A 594 -2.54 25.28 -50.26
N ILE A 595 -3.07 24.05 -50.09
CA ILE A 595 -3.35 23.11 -51.18
C ILE A 595 -4.37 23.71 -52.15
N VAL A 596 -5.51 24.20 -51.65
CA VAL A 596 -6.57 24.79 -52.50
C VAL A 596 -6.04 25.97 -53.31
N ALA A 597 -5.28 26.86 -52.68
CA ALA A 597 -4.66 27.98 -53.39
C ALA A 597 -3.65 27.51 -54.45
N HIS A 598 -2.87 26.46 -54.16
CA HIS A 598 -1.96 25.87 -55.13
C HIS A 598 -2.66 25.10 -56.26
N MET A 599 -3.83 24.50 -56.03
CA MET A 599 -4.62 23.87 -57.10
C MET A 599 -5.07 24.91 -58.13
N VAL A 600 -5.46 26.11 -57.68
CA VAL A 600 -5.74 27.23 -58.58
C VAL A 600 -4.46 27.68 -59.29
N ASN A 601 -3.36 27.87 -58.56
CA ASN A 601 -2.09 28.29 -59.17
C ASN A 601 -1.57 27.29 -60.21
N PHE A 602 -1.72 25.97 -60.00
CA PHE A 602 -1.36 24.95 -60.97
C PHE A 602 -2.28 24.95 -62.19
N THR A 603 -3.56 25.29 -62.01
CA THR A 603 -4.49 25.48 -63.12
C THR A 603 -4.06 26.67 -63.97
N GLU A 604 -3.77 27.82 -63.35
CA GLU A 604 -3.27 29.00 -64.06
C GLU A 604 -1.94 28.72 -64.79
N LEU A 605 -1.03 27.98 -64.15
CA LEU A 605 0.24 27.58 -64.76
C LEU A 605 0.02 26.73 -66.03
N ALA A 606 -0.92 25.78 -65.98
CA ALA A 606 -1.28 24.94 -67.12
C ALA A 606 -2.04 25.70 -68.23
N LEU A 607 -2.75 26.77 -67.88
CA LEU A 607 -3.46 27.63 -68.85
C LEU A 607 -2.50 28.54 -69.62
N ILE A 608 -1.44 29.02 -68.96
CA ILE A 608 -0.43 29.95 -69.49
C ILE A 608 0.71 29.22 -70.23
N ASP A 609 0.85 27.90 -70.04
CA ASP A 609 1.87 27.09 -70.69
C ASP A 609 1.82 27.21 -72.24
N PRO A 610 2.85 27.79 -72.89
CA PRO A 610 2.87 28.00 -74.33
C PRO A 610 2.94 26.70 -75.15
N ASP A 611 3.39 25.59 -74.53
CA ASP A 611 3.52 24.28 -75.18
C ASP A 611 2.19 23.49 -75.18
N ALA A 612 1.21 23.89 -74.37
CA ALA A 612 -0.08 23.23 -74.22
C ALA A 612 -1.20 23.93 -75.01
N LYS A 613 -1.33 23.62 -76.31
CA LYS A 613 -2.30 24.27 -77.22
C LYS A 613 -3.71 23.65 -77.21
N THR A 614 -3.85 22.40 -76.80
CA THR A 614 -5.15 21.68 -76.73
C THR A 614 -5.60 21.44 -75.29
N THR A 615 -6.91 21.24 -75.08
CA THR A 615 -7.47 20.94 -73.73
C THR A 615 -6.81 19.71 -73.10
N GLY A 616 -6.54 18.66 -73.89
CA GLY A 616 -5.85 17.45 -73.40
C GLY A 616 -4.42 17.72 -72.93
N GLN A 617 -3.67 18.55 -73.66
CA GLN A 617 -2.31 18.96 -73.25
C GLN A 617 -2.32 19.84 -72.00
N LYS A 618 -3.32 20.72 -71.83
CA LYS A 618 -3.48 21.53 -70.62
C LYS A 618 -3.83 20.69 -69.39
N VAL A 619 -4.70 19.69 -69.55
CA VAL A 619 -4.97 18.70 -68.48
C VAL A 619 -3.70 17.92 -68.14
N PHE A 620 -2.92 17.51 -69.13
CA PHE A 620 -1.64 16.86 -68.89
C PHE A 620 -0.65 17.76 -68.15
N ALA A 621 -0.51 19.04 -68.54
CA ALA A 621 0.34 20.01 -67.86
C ALA A 621 -0.09 20.24 -66.40
N PHE A 622 -1.39 20.29 -66.11
CA PHE A 622 -1.92 20.37 -64.75
C PHE A 622 -1.57 19.12 -63.91
N VAL A 623 -1.74 17.92 -64.48
CA VAL A 623 -1.39 16.66 -63.82
C VAL A 623 0.13 16.57 -63.60
N ALA A 624 0.93 16.95 -64.59
CA ALA A 624 2.39 17.02 -64.50
C ALA A 624 2.84 18.01 -63.41
N ALA A 625 2.22 19.19 -63.32
CA ALA A 625 2.47 20.16 -62.26
C ALA A 625 2.23 19.57 -60.86
N ASN A 626 1.18 18.75 -60.71
CA ASN A 626 0.83 18.12 -59.44
C ASN A 626 1.73 16.94 -59.04
N PHE A 627 2.13 16.08 -59.99
CA PHE A 627 2.78 14.80 -59.64
C PHE A 627 4.22 14.66 -60.11
N ILE A 628 4.66 15.48 -61.07
CA ILE A 628 6.01 15.41 -61.65
C ILE A 628 6.91 16.50 -61.08
N THR A 629 6.37 17.69 -60.79
CA THR A 629 7.18 18.77 -60.19
C THR A 629 7.56 18.44 -58.75
N GLY A 630 8.76 18.85 -58.34
CA GLY A 630 9.26 18.62 -56.99
C GLY A 630 8.29 19.07 -55.89
N PRO A 631 7.79 20.33 -55.89
CA PRO A 631 6.81 20.79 -54.90
C PRO A 631 5.48 20.04 -54.98
N GLY A 632 4.96 19.75 -56.17
CA GLY A 632 3.72 18.99 -56.33
C GLY A 632 3.81 17.58 -55.73
N ALA A 633 4.82 16.81 -56.15
CA ALA A 633 5.03 15.44 -55.70
C ALA A 633 5.26 15.35 -54.19
N THR A 634 6.16 16.19 -53.65
CA THR A 634 6.41 16.25 -52.20
C THR A 634 5.18 16.70 -51.41
N GLY A 635 4.37 17.62 -51.95
CA GLY A 635 3.13 18.07 -51.34
C GLY A 635 2.08 16.97 -51.18
N TRP A 636 1.93 16.09 -52.18
CA TRP A 636 1.03 14.93 -52.08
C TRP A 636 1.51 13.88 -51.08
N VAL A 637 2.82 13.60 -51.05
CA VAL A 637 3.42 12.70 -50.04
C VAL A 637 3.17 13.25 -48.63
N MET A 638 3.40 14.55 -48.42
CA MET A 638 3.10 15.21 -47.14
C MET A 638 1.62 15.15 -46.77
N THR A 639 0.74 15.39 -47.74
CA THR A 639 -0.73 15.36 -47.52
C THR A 639 -1.21 13.97 -47.13
N ALA A 640 -0.71 12.92 -47.79
CA ALA A 640 -1.01 11.54 -47.45
C ALA A 640 -0.50 11.19 -46.04
N ALA A 641 0.74 11.55 -45.70
CA ALA A 641 1.30 11.34 -44.38
C ALA A 641 0.47 12.05 -43.29
N LEU A 642 0.12 13.32 -43.50
CA LEU A 642 -0.70 14.11 -42.58
C LEU A 642 -2.11 13.49 -42.41
N GLY A 643 -2.75 13.10 -43.50
CA GLY A 643 -4.06 12.45 -43.48
C GLY A 643 -4.08 11.15 -42.67
N ILE A 644 -3.08 10.28 -42.88
CA ILE A 644 -2.91 9.03 -42.13
C ILE A 644 -2.68 9.33 -40.63
N MET A 645 -1.79 10.27 -40.30
CA MET A 645 -1.53 10.66 -38.92
C MET A 645 -2.80 11.16 -38.21
N VAL A 646 -3.55 12.07 -38.85
CA VAL A 646 -4.78 12.63 -38.27
C VAL A 646 -5.88 11.57 -38.12
N TRP A 647 -6.02 10.69 -39.11
CA TRP A 647 -7.00 9.61 -39.09
C TRP A 647 -6.85 8.75 -37.83
N PHE A 648 -5.65 8.23 -37.58
CA PHE A 648 -5.39 7.37 -36.43
C PHE A 648 -5.23 8.12 -35.10
N ALA A 649 -4.90 9.42 -35.11
CA ALA A 649 -4.82 10.25 -33.91
C ALA A 649 -6.19 10.66 -33.32
N ILE A 650 -7.29 10.48 -34.06
CA ILE A 650 -8.65 10.74 -33.56
C ILE A 650 -8.96 9.88 -32.32
N GLU A 651 -9.52 10.52 -31.29
CA GLU A 651 -9.66 9.94 -29.96
C GLU A 651 -10.36 8.57 -29.94
N LYS A 652 -11.45 8.40 -30.71
CA LYS A 652 -12.19 7.14 -30.80
C LYS A 652 -11.29 5.99 -31.27
N ARG A 653 -10.45 6.22 -32.29
CA ARG A 653 -9.56 5.20 -32.87
C ARG A 653 -8.33 4.98 -32.02
N ARG A 654 -7.69 6.05 -31.55
CA ARG A 654 -6.53 5.99 -30.66
C ARG A 654 -6.81 5.20 -29.37
N ARG A 655 -8.02 5.34 -28.80
CA ARG A 655 -8.44 4.60 -27.59
C ARG A 655 -8.72 3.12 -27.89
N ALA A 656 -9.17 2.79 -29.10
CA ALA A 656 -9.45 1.41 -29.50
C ALA A 656 -8.17 0.64 -29.85
N HIS A 657 -7.27 1.25 -30.62
CA HIS A 657 -6.01 0.65 -31.06
C HIS A 657 -4.87 1.67 -30.94
N PHE A 658 -4.18 1.65 -29.80
CA PHE A 658 -3.12 2.61 -29.51
C PHE A 658 -1.88 2.41 -30.41
N GLU A 659 -1.58 1.15 -30.79
CA GLU A 659 -0.42 0.81 -31.62
C GLU A 659 -0.50 1.46 -33.00
N TRP A 660 -1.69 1.42 -33.62
CA TRP A 660 -1.92 1.99 -34.94
C TRP A 660 -1.71 3.51 -34.92
N PHE A 661 -2.15 4.16 -33.84
CA PHE A 661 -1.82 5.55 -33.59
C PHE A 661 -0.30 5.74 -33.49
N TRP A 662 0.40 4.96 -32.66
CA TRP A 662 1.84 5.13 -32.45
C TRP A 662 2.64 5.00 -33.75
N TYR A 663 2.43 3.93 -34.53
CA TYR A 663 3.15 3.69 -35.79
C TYR A 663 2.83 4.74 -36.84
N SER A 664 1.55 5.04 -37.04
CA SER A 664 1.15 6.06 -38.02
C SER A 664 1.64 7.46 -37.64
N HIS A 665 1.70 7.80 -36.36
CA HIS A 665 2.14 9.12 -35.92
C HIS A 665 3.64 9.36 -36.20
N HIS A 666 4.47 8.32 -36.26
CA HIS A 666 5.89 8.43 -36.64
C HIS A 666 6.10 8.84 -38.11
N LEU A 667 5.06 8.83 -38.94
CA LEU A 667 5.09 9.42 -40.28
C LEU A 667 5.40 10.93 -40.26
N PHE A 668 5.40 11.57 -39.10
CA PHE A 668 5.91 12.93 -38.93
C PHE A 668 7.35 13.09 -39.46
N ILE A 669 8.17 12.03 -39.40
CA ILE A 669 9.54 12.02 -39.93
C ILE A 669 9.50 12.20 -41.46
N VAL A 670 8.69 11.40 -42.14
CA VAL A 670 8.49 11.49 -43.59
C VAL A 670 7.93 12.86 -43.96
N PHE A 671 6.97 13.36 -43.18
CA PHE A 671 6.35 14.66 -43.37
C PHE A 671 7.36 15.81 -43.25
N PHE A 672 8.22 15.84 -42.22
CA PHE A 672 9.22 16.90 -42.05
C PHE A 672 10.35 16.85 -43.08
N ILE A 673 10.82 15.65 -43.47
CA ILE A 673 11.81 15.51 -44.55
C ILE A 673 11.24 16.08 -45.85
N ASN A 674 10.01 15.69 -46.21
CA ASN A 674 9.36 16.20 -47.40
C ASN A 674 9.05 17.69 -47.31
N TRP A 675 8.76 18.25 -46.13
CA TRP A 675 8.57 19.70 -45.97
C TRP A 675 9.85 20.47 -46.32
N GLN A 676 11.00 20.01 -45.82
CA GLN A 676 12.27 20.64 -46.18
C GLN A 676 12.51 20.60 -47.69
N LEU A 677 12.29 19.44 -48.32
CA LEU A 677 12.44 19.28 -49.78
C LEU A 677 11.44 20.13 -50.57
N HIS A 678 10.18 20.18 -50.13
CA HIS A 678 9.07 20.88 -50.79
C HIS A 678 9.41 22.35 -51.09
N GLY A 679 10.11 23.02 -50.17
CA GLY A 679 10.55 24.40 -50.35
C GLY A 679 11.85 24.61 -51.15
N MET A 680 12.59 23.56 -51.49
CA MET A 680 13.95 23.66 -52.08
C MET A 680 13.96 23.75 -53.61
N PHE A 681 12.89 23.35 -54.29
CA PHE A 681 12.86 23.26 -55.76
C PHE A 681 12.80 24.61 -56.50
N CYS A 682 12.78 25.74 -55.79
CA CYS A 682 12.80 27.09 -56.37
C CYS A 682 11.78 27.32 -57.51
N MET A 683 10.58 26.76 -57.37
CA MET A 683 9.54 26.82 -58.41
C MET A 683 8.98 28.24 -58.59
N ILE A 684 8.86 28.99 -57.49
CA ILE A 684 8.44 30.40 -57.50
C ILE A 684 9.70 31.26 -57.32
N LYS A 685 10.06 32.01 -58.37
CA LYS A 685 11.27 32.85 -58.39
C LYS A 685 10.91 34.31 -58.11
N PRO A 686 11.74 35.05 -57.34
CA PRO A 686 11.63 36.49 -57.25
C PRO A 686 11.99 37.17 -58.58
N ASP A 687 11.57 38.41 -58.78
CA ASP A 687 11.79 39.14 -60.05
C ASP A 687 13.27 39.55 -60.24
N ARG A 688 14.05 39.64 -59.16
CA ARG A 688 15.47 40.05 -59.16
C ARG A 688 16.36 39.00 -58.49
N PRO A 689 17.63 38.84 -58.95
CA PRO A 689 18.58 37.91 -58.36
C PRO A 689 18.98 38.33 -56.92
N PRO A 690 19.35 37.37 -56.05
CA PRO A 690 19.50 35.95 -56.32
C PRO A 690 18.15 35.20 -56.35
N TYR A 691 17.89 34.48 -57.45
CA TYR A 691 16.61 33.81 -57.69
C TYR A 691 16.36 32.60 -56.77
N CYS A 692 17.42 31.85 -56.43
CA CYS A 692 17.35 30.61 -55.65
C CYS A 692 18.42 30.58 -54.55
N SER A 693 18.50 31.64 -53.74
CA SER A 693 19.44 31.67 -52.62
C SER A 693 19.00 30.70 -51.52
N TYR A 694 19.94 29.94 -50.94
CA TYR A 694 19.71 29.08 -49.77
C TYR A 694 19.05 29.84 -48.59
N ASN A 695 19.18 31.17 -48.56
CA ASN A 695 18.54 32.02 -47.56
C ASN A 695 17.03 32.27 -47.79
N THR A 696 16.53 31.91 -48.97
CA THR A 696 15.16 32.21 -49.45
C THR A 696 14.36 30.97 -49.84
N ILE A 697 15.04 29.87 -50.23
CA ILE A 697 14.43 28.58 -50.55
C ILE A 697 14.63 27.60 -49.40
N GLY A 698 13.68 26.67 -49.20
CA GLY A 698 13.78 25.62 -48.18
C GLY A 698 13.94 26.15 -46.75
N VAL A 699 13.20 27.18 -46.36
CA VAL A 699 13.36 27.85 -45.05
C VAL A 699 12.79 27.07 -43.85
N PHE A 700 12.23 25.88 -44.07
CA PHE A 700 11.63 25.03 -43.03
C PHE A 700 12.57 24.82 -41.84
N TRP A 701 13.84 24.47 -42.11
CA TRP A 701 14.82 24.19 -41.06
C TRP A 701 14.96 25.33 -40.04
N ARG A 702 14.78 26.59 -40.44
CA ARG A 702 14.91 27.76 -39.55
C ARG A 702 13.84 27.78 -38.47
N TYR A 703 12.61 27.49 -38.85
CA TYR A 703 11.48 27.44 -37.92
C TYR A 703 11.49 26.15 -37.12
N TRP A 704 11.90 25.04 -37.76
CA TRP A 704 12.02 23.76 -37.09
C TRP A 704 13.16 23.72 -36.06
N LEU A 705 14.25 24.48 -36.23
CA LEU A 705 15.44 24.41 -35.38
C LEU A 705 15.14 24.55 -33.89
N VAL A 706 14.30 25.50 -33.50
CA VAL A 706 13.97 25.76 -32.09
C VAL A 706 13.31 24.55 -31.44
N GLY A 707 12.21 24.05 -32.02
CA GLY A 707 11.50 22.89 -31.49
C GLY A 707 12.25 21.58 -31.70
N GLY A 708 12.86 21.41 -32.87
CA GLY A 708 13.54 20.20 -33.31
C GLY A 708 14.80 19.89 -32.52
N VAL A 709 15.67 20.86 -32.26
CA VAL A 709 16.91 20.64 -31.48
C VAL A 709 16.57 20.28 -30.03
N ILE A 710 15.64 21.00 -29.40
CA ILE A 710 15.18 20.70 -28.04
C ILE A 710 14.57 19.30 -27.99
N TRP A 711 13.75 18.94 -28.99
CA TRP A 711 13.13 17.62 -29.08
C TRP A 711 14.16 16.50 -29.29
N ILE A 712 15.17 16.69 -30.14
CA ILE A 712 16.25 15.71 -30.35
C ILE A 712 17.04 15.51 -29.05
N TYR A 713 17.46 16.59 -28.40
CA TYR A 713 18.19 16.52 -27.15
C TYR A 713 17.37 15.79 -26.08
N GLU A 714 16.09 16.13 -25.94
CA GLU A 714 15.21 15.42 -25.03
C GLU A 714 15.06 13.94 -25.40
N ARG A 715 14.95 13.61 -26.70
CA ARG A 715 14.81 12.22 -27.14
C ARG A 715 16.05 11.39 -26.81
N ILE A 716 17.25 11.97 -26.98
CA ILE A 716 18.52 11.35 -26.58
C ILE A 716 18.56 11.15 -25.06
N LEU A 717 18.25 12.17 -24.27
CA LEU A 717 18.22 12.08 -22.81
C LEU A 717 17.27 10.99 -22.32
N ARG A 718 16.08 10.89 -22.91
CA ARG A 718 15.07 9.87 -22.55
C ARG A 718 15.56 8.47 -22.89
N GLU A 719 16.18 8.28 -24.06
CA GLU A 719 16.78 7.00 -24.44
C GLU A 719 17.88 6.58 -23.47
N VAL A 720 18.83 7.48 -23.16
CA VAL A 720 19.91 7.23 -22.19
C VAL A 720 19.35 6.87 -20.82
N ARG A 721 18.40 7.67 -20.30
CA ARG A 721 17.78 7.47 -18.98
C ARG A 721 16.98 6.16 -18.90
N SER A 722 16.38 5.74 -20.01
CA SER A 722 15.58 4.53 -20.07
C SER A 722 16.41 3.25 -20.07
N ARG A 723 17.68 3.33 -20.47
CA ARG A 723 18.63 2.20 -20.53
C ARG A 723 19.38 1.94 -19.22
N HIS A 724 19.21 2.78 -18.20
CA HIS A 724 19.71 2.48 -16.85
C HIS A 724 19.16 1.14 -16.34
N ARG A 725 19.93 0.47 -15.48
CA ARG A 725 19.54 -0.84 -14.94
C ARG A 725 18.25 -0.72 -14.11
N THR A 726 17.31 -1.58 -14.45
CA THR A 726 15.95 -1.65 -13.91
C THR A 726 15.59 -3.11 -13.73
N TYR A 727 15.14 -3.48 -12.53
CA TYR A 727 14.68 -4.83 -12.23
C TYR A 727 13.37 -4.77 -11.43
N ILE A 728 12.51 -5.76 -11.68
CA ILE A 728 11.27 -5.96 -10.95
C ILE A 728 11.62 -6.65 -9.64
N SER A 729 11.32 -6.03 -8.50
CA SER A 729 11.57 -6.61 -7.18
C SER A 729 10.43 -7.48 -6.71
N LYS A 730 9.17 -7.09 -7.01
CA LYS A 730 7.97 -7.79 -6.55
C LYS A 730 6.82 -7.60 -7.53
N VAL A 731 6.02 -8.64 -7.71
CA VAL A 731 4.78 -8.63 -8.49
C VAL A 731 3.64 -9.11 -7.58
N ILE A 732 2.60 -8.31 -7.46
CA ILE A 732 1.42 -8.64 -6.65
C ILE A 732 0.19 -8.57 -7.54
N GLN A 733 -0.56 -9.66 -7.62
CA GLN A 733 -1.83 -9.73 -8.33
C GLN A 733 -2.95 -9.37 -7.37
N HIS A 734 -3.60 -8.23 -7.58
CA HIS A 734 -4.75 -7.80 -6.80
C HIS A 734 -6.07 -8.32 -7.43
N PRO A 735 -7.17 -8.44 -6.66
CA PRO A 735 -8.48 -8.73 -7.19
C PRO A 735 -8.95 -7.71 -8.25
N SER A 736 -9.99 -8.06 -9.03
CA SER A 736 -10.61 -7.19 -10.04
C SER A 736 -9.67 -6.67 -11.14
N MET A 737 -8.81 -7.55 -11.68
CA MET A 737 -7.95 -7.29 -12.84
C MET A 737 -6.92 -6.18 -12.59
N VAL A 738 -6.31 -6.13 -11.40
CA VAL A 738 -5.26 -5.17 -11.05
C VAL A 738 -3.97 -5.91 -10.68
N MET A 739 -2.83 -5.41 -11.12
CA MET A 739 -1.52 -5.89 -10.64
C MET A 739 -0.69 -4.71 -10.13
N GLU A 740 0.12 -4.97 -9.11
CA GLU A 740 1.14 -4.06 -8.61
C GLU A 740 2.52 -4.58 -9.01
N ILE A 741 3.31 -3.68 -9.61
CA ILE A 741 4.70 -3.94 -9.95
C ILE A 741 5.58 -3.03 -9.11
N GLN A 742 6.48 -3.61 -8.33
CA GLN A 742 7.53 -2.89 -7.63
C GLN A 742 8.83 -2.98 -8.43
N ILE A 743 9.43 -1.83 -8.73
CA ILE A 743 10.57 -1.68 -9.62
C ILE A 743 11.68 -0.96 -8.86
N LYS A 744 12.87 -1.54 -8.86
CA LYS A 744 14.09 -0.84 -8.42
C LYS A 744 14.84 -0.29 -9.63
N LYS A 745 15.17 0.99 -9.56
CA LYS A 745 15.89 1.72 -10.62
C LYS A 745 16.99 2.57 -10.02
N GLU A 746 18.21 2.40 -10.53
CA GLU A 746 19.36 3.19 -10.12
C GLU A 746 19.18 4.68 -10.50
N ARG A 747 19.77 5.58 -9.69
CA ARG A 747 19.89 7.03 -9.96
C ARG A 747 18.57 7.71 -10.33
N THR A 748 17.47 7.30 -9.70
CA THR A 748 16.14 7.85 -9.96
C THR A 748 15.56 8.40 -8.68
N THR A 749 15.16 9.68 -8.69
CA THR A 749 14.46 10.34 -7.59
C THR A 749 13.03 10.65 -8.01
N THR A 750 12.07 10.35 -7.15
CA THR A 750 10.63 10.51 -7.42
C THR A 750 10.03 11.61 -6.56
N GLN A 751 8.91 12.18 -7.02
CA GLN A 751 8.05 13.05 -6.22
C GLN A 751 6.62 12.50 -6.23
N ALA A 752 5.85 12.85 -5.19
CA ALA A 752 4.49 12.35 -5.05
C ALA A 752 3.59 12.85 -6.18
N GLY A 753 2.75 11.96 -6.71
CA GLY A 753 1.83 12.25 -7.81
C GLY A 753 2.47 12.20 -9.21
N GLN A 754 3.78 11.97 -9.33
CA GLN A 754 4.44 11.81 -10.64
C GLN A 754 4.05 10.50 -11.35
N TYR A 755 4.41 10.41 -12.62
CA TYR A 755 4.15 9.22 -13.45
C TYR A 755 5.40 8.85 -14.26
N ILE A 756 5.45 7.60 -14.71
CA ILE A 756 6.53 7.04 -15.53
C ILE A 756 5.96 6.44 -16.81
N PHE A 757 6.81 6.23 -17.80
CA PHE A 757 6.53 5.37 -18.94
C PHE A 757 7.26 4.04 -18.77
N LEU A 758 6.50 2.95 -18.86
CA LEU A 758 7.01 1.59 -18.82
C LEU A 758 7.07 1.01 -20.24
N CYS A 759 8.16 0.33 -20.56
CA CYS A 759 8.32 -0.49 -21.75
C CYS A 759 8.80 -1.88 -21.34
N CYS A 760 8.21 -2.92 -21.93
CA CYS A 760 8.65 -4.31 -21.75
C CYS A 760 9.12 -4.84 -23.12
N PRO A 761 10.46 -4.90 -23.36
CA PRO A 761 11.04 -5.37 -24.61
C PRO A 761 10.58 -6.76 -25.07
N GLU A 762 10.21 -7.64 -24.13
CA GLU A 762 9.71 -8.99 -24.45
C GLU A 762 8.34 -8.98 -25.15
N ILE A 763 7.56 -7.92 -24.94
CA ILE A 763 6.27 -7.70 -25.61
C ILE A 763 6.48 -6.82 -26.83
N SER A 764 7.11 -5.67 -26.64
CA SER A 764 7.43 -4.74 -27.71
C SER A 764 8.53 -3.77 -27.30
N TYR A 765 9.53 -3.61 -28.17
CA TYR A 765 10.60 -2.61 -28.01
C TYR A 765 10.11 -1.16 -28.21
N PHE A 766 8.95 -0.97 -28.83
CA PHE A 766 8.48 0.34 -29.28
C PHE A 766 7.33 0.91 -28.43
N GLN A 767 6.69 0.07 -27.61
CA GLN A 767 5.52 0.46 -26.83
C GLN A 767 5.92 1.02 -25.46
N TRP A 768 5.54 2.28 -25.23
CA TRP A 768 5.74 2.98 -23.96
C TRP A 768 4.40 3.39 -23.40
N HIS A 769 4.05 2.87 -22.22
CA HIS A 769 2.75 3.11 -21.58
C HIS A 769 2.93 3.95 -20.30
N PRO A 770 2.14 5.02 -20.13
CA PRO A 770 2.22 5.85 -18.93
C PRO A 770 1.49 5.18 -17.75
N PHE A 771 2.14 5.17 -16.59
CA PHE A 771 1.55 4.73 -15.33
C PHE A 771 1.92 5.70 -14.21
N THR A 772 0.94 6.06 -13.40
CA THR A 772 1.15 6.92 -12.23
C THR A 772 1.85 6.14 -11.14
N LEU A 773 2.79 6.79 -10.46
CA LEU A 773 3.47 6.23 -9.31
C LEU A 773 2.50 6.12 -8.14
N THR A 774 2.43 4.92 -7.55
CA THR A 774 1.69 4.67 -6.33
C THR A 774 2.59 4.69 -5.10
N SER A 775 3.91 4.56 -5.29
CA SER A 775 4.88 4.68 -4.20
C SER A 775 5.11 6.13 -3.80
N ALA A 776 5.45 6.32 -2.53
CA ALA A 776 5.88 7.62 -2.01
C ALA A 776 7.37 7.85 -2.32
N PRO A 777 7.82 9.11 -2.43
CA PRO A 777 9.24 9.43 -2.55
C PRO A 777 10.14 8.87 -1.43
N GLU A 778 9.54 8.62 -0.27
CA GLU A 778 10.20 8.09 0.92
C GLU A 778 10.42 6.56 0.88
N GLU A 779 9.81 5.84 -0.07
CA GLU A 779 9.97 4.38 -0.26
C GLU A 779 11.21 4.06 -1.15
N ASP A 780 11.89 2.93 -0.91
CA ASP A 780 13.13 2.53 -1.62
C ASP A 780 12.89 1.89 -3.00
N TYR A 781 11.64 1.84 -3.46
CA TYR A 781 11.21 1.30 -4.75
C TYR A 781 10.17 2.19 -5.43
N ILE A 782 10.03 1.99 -6.75
CA ILE A 782 9.00 2.62 -7.55
C ILE A 782 7.87 1.62 -7.75
N SER A 783 6.67 1.90 -7.26
CA SER A 783 5.50 1.03 -7.51
C SER A 783 4.51 1.66 -8.47
N ILE A 784 3.90 0.81 -9.30
CA ILE A 784 2.79 1.15 -10.18
C ILE A 784 1.68 0.11 -10.05
N HIS A 785 0.43 0.59 -10.05
CA HIS A 785 -0.76 -0.26 -10.09
C HIS A 785 -1.39 -0.20 -11.48
N ILE A 786 -1.44 -1.34 -12.16
CA ILE A 786 -1.88 -1.47 -13.54
C ILE A 786 -3.19 -2.25 -13.57
N ARG A 787 -4.25 -1.65 -14.14
CA ARG A 787 -5.47 -2.38 -14.48
C ARG A 787 -5.29 -3.10 -15.82
N VAL A 788 -5.60 -4.38 -15.85
CA VAL A 788 -5.56 -5.22 -17.04
C VAL A 788 -6.82 -4.99 -17.87
N VAL A 789 -6.70 -4.15 -18.91
CA VAL A 789 -7.83 -3.76 -19.78
C VAL A 789 -7.52 -3.98 -21.26
N GLY A 790 -6.35 -3.53 -21.72
CA GLY A 790 -5.92 -3.59 -23.12
C GLY A 790 -4.88 -4.66 -23.40
N ASP A 791 -4.53 -4.81 -24.67
CA ASP A 791 -3.65 -5.87 -25.21
C ASP A 791 -2.29 -5.89 -24.51
N PHE A 792 -1.55 -4.76 -24.52
CA PHE A 792 -0.28 -4.63 -23.80
C PHE A 792 -0.40 -4.99 -22.32
N THR A 793 -1.43 -4.51 -21.62
CA THR A 793 -1.59 -4.80 -20.18
C THR A 793 -1.91 -6.27 -19.90
N ARG A 794 -2.56 -6.97 -20.82
CA ARG A 794 -2.83 -8.42 -20.73
C ARG A 794 -1.58 -9.23 -21.00
N ASP A 795 -0.83 -8.88 -22.05
CA ASP A 795 0.42 -9.55 -22.39
C ASP A 795 1.48 -9.31 -21.31
N PHE A 796 1.50 -8.11 -20.73
CA PHE A 796 2.36 -7.79 -19.60
C PHE A 796 1.98 -8.56 -18.34
N ALA A 797 0.68 -8.68 -18.03
CA ALA A 797 0.19 -9.55 -16.95
C ALA A 797 0.72 -10.98 -17.10
N LYS A 798 0.57 -11.54 -18.31
CA LYS A 798 1.02 -12.90 -18.62
C LYS A 798 2.53 -13.05 -18.52
N ALA A 799 3.30 -12.07 -19.01
CA ALA A 799 4.76 -12.07 -18.95
C ALA A 799 5.27 -12.10 -17.51
N VAL A 800 4.73 -11.24 -16.63
CA VAL A 800 5.09 -11.19 -15.20
C VAL A 800 4.50 -12.33 -14.37
N GLY A 801 3.62 -13.15 -14.96
CA GLY A 801 3.07 -14.36 -14.35
C GLY A 801 1.74 -14.20 -13.62
N CYS A 802 1.06 -13.05 -13.76
CA CYS A 802 -0.30 -12.90 -13.29
C CYS A 802 -1.25 -13.73 -14.17
N ASP A 803 -2.09 -14.54 -13.53
CA ASP A 803 -3.11 -15.34 -14.21
C ASP A 803 -4.50 -14.87 -13.76
N PHE A 804 -5.17 -14.17 -14.67
CA PHE A 804 -6.52 -13.67 -14.47
C PHE A 804 -7.60 -14.52 -15.19
N ASP A 805 -7.18 -15.53 -15.98
CA ASP A 805 -8.07 -16.36 -16.79
C ASP A 805 -8.49 -17.66 -16.04
N ARG A 806 -7.74 -18.05 -15.00
CA ARG A 806 -8.05 -19.18 -14.13
C ARG A 806 -9.15 -18.83 -13.13
N LYS A 807 -10.34 -19.42 -13.28
CA LYS A 807 -11.47 -19.30 -12.32
C LYS A 807 -11.17 -20.08 -11.04
N GLU A 808 -10.35 -19.54 -10.14
CA GLU A 808 -10.27 -20.01 -8.75
C GLU A 808 -11.21 -19.17 -7.86
N LYS A 809 -11.77 -19.82 -6.83
CA LYS A 809 -12.78 -19.25 -5.93
C LYS A 809 -12.24 -18.01 -5.22
N ASN A 810 -13.14 -17.03 -5.00
CA ASN A 810 -12.91 -15.76 -4.33
C ASN A 810 -12.13 -15.89 -3.00
N GLU A 811 -10.80 -15.83 -3.07
CA GLU A 811 -9.93 -15.43 -1.96
C GLU A 811 -9.90 -13.89 -1.95
N ALA A 812 -10.25 -13.28 -0.83
CA ALA A 812 -10.07 -11.84 -0.62
C ALA A 812 -8.61 -11.61 -0.20
N GLY A 813 -7.83 -10.93 -1.05
CA GLY A 813 -6.41 -10.68 -0.85
C GLY A 813 -5.58 -10.75 -2.12
N GLY A 814 -4.62 -9.84 -2.28
CA GLY A 814 -3.72 -9.83 -3.44
C GLY A 814 -2.71 -10.98 -3.41
N LYS A 815 -2.74 -11.86 -4.42
CA LYS A 815 -1.80 -12.98 -4.59
C LYS A 815 -0.41 -12.46 -4.97
N VAL A 816 0.60 -12.68 -4.12
CA VAL A 816 1.99 -12.40 -4.50
C VAL A 816 2.41 -13.43 -5.56
N VAL A 817 2.61 -12.96 -6.79
CA VAL A 817 3.07 -13.81 -7.88
C VAL A 817 4.58 -13.85 -7.80
N GLY A 818 5.13 -14.89 -7.16
CA GLY A 818 6.56 -15.21 -7.28
C GLY A 818 7.33 -15.66 -6.04
N THR A 819 6.79 -15.65 -4.81
CA THR A 819 7.58 -16.04 -3.62
C THR A 819 6.77 -16.64 -2.46
N ALA A 820 5.81 -17.54 -2.71
CA ALA A 820 5.25 -18.42 -1.68
C ALA A 820 4.66 -19.70 -2.31
N SER A 821 5.08 -20.86 -1.81
CA SER A 821 4.95 -22.23 -2.37
C SER A 821 5.77 -22.45 -3.64
N ASN A 822 6.80 -23.32 -3.57
CA ASN A 822 7.70 -23.72 -4.67
C ASN A 822 7.12 -23.48 -6.08
N PRO A 823 7.40 -22.33 -6.74
CA PRO A 823 7.44 -22.31 -8.17
C PRO A 823 8.76 -23.00 -8.57
N PRO A 824 8.82 -23.70 -9.72
CA PRO A 824 10.11 -24.15 -10.21
C PRO A 824 11.04 -22.92 -10.31
N ILE A 825 12.26 -23.08 -9.80
CA ILE A 825 13.38 -22.12 -9.62
C ILE A 825 13.75 -21.27 -10.87
N ASN A 826 13.00 -21.32 -11.96
CA ASN A 826 13.39 -20.78 -13.27
C ASN A 826 12.37 -19.83 -13.95
N ARG A 827 11.53 -19.08 -13.22
CA ARG A 827 10.76 -17.99 -13.89
C ARG A 827 11.51 -16.66 -13.82
N VAL A 828 12.33 -16.43 -14.84
CA VAL A 828 12.98 -15.13 -15.06
C VAL A 828 11.90 -14.09 -15.34
N LEU A 829 11.80 -13.08 -14.47
CA LEU A 829 10.90 -11.95 -14.69
C LEU A 829 11.36 -11.11 -15.88
N PRO A 830 10.42 -10.54 -16.65
CA PRO A 830 10.77 -9.81 -17.85
C PRO A 830 11.59 -8.56 -17.52
N ARG A 831 12.59 -8.26 -18.35
CA ARG A 831 13.30 -6.98 -18.22
C ARG A 831 12.35 -5.85 -18.58
N VAL A 832 12.28 -4.82 -17.73
CA VAL A 832 11.49 -3.60 -18.02
C VAL A 832 12.41 -2.40 -18.19
N MET A 833 12.02 -1.45 -19.04
CA MET A 833 12.67 -0.15 -19.18
C MET A 833 11.71 0.93 -18.67
N VAL A 834 12.25 1.90 -17.93
CA VAL A 834 11.45 2.97 -17.29
C VAL A 834 11.96 4.33 -17.75
N ASP A 835 11.08 5.16 -18.32
CA ASP A 835 11.35 6.55 -18.67
C ASP A 835 10.56 7.49 -17.74
N GLY A 836 11.24 8.47 -17.15
CA GLY A 836 10.68 9.34 -16.11
C GLY A 836 11.52 9.32 -14.83
N PRO A 837 10.99 9.85 -13.71
CA PRO A 837 9.62 10.33 -13.53
C PRO A 837 9.33 11.69 -14.19
N PHE A 838 8.07 11.92 -14.52
CA PHE A 838 7.55 13.15 -15.14
C PHE A 838 6.54 13.83 -14.23
N GLY A 839 6.55 15.17 -14.21
CA GLY A 839 5.64 15.95 -13.39
C GLY A 839 4.20 15.93 -13.88
N SER A 840 3.25 15.97 -12.95
CA SER A 840 1.80 15.99 -13.18
C SER A 840 1.14 17.12 -12.39
N ALA A 841 -0.09 17.51 -12.73
CA ALA A 841 -0.82 18.56 -12.01
C ALA A 841 -0.82 18.32 -10.49
N SER A 842 -0.90 17.06 -10.07
CA SER A 842 -0.89 16.64 -8.67
C SER A 842 0.43 16.88 -7.92
N GLU A 843 1.56 17.18 -8.57
CA GLU A 843 2.83 17.56 -7.91
C GLU A 843 2.67 18.86 -7.10
N ASP A 844 1.75 19.74 -7.48
CA ASP A 844 1.56 21.07 -6.87
C ASP A 844 0.68 21.05 -5.61
N PHE A 845 0.32 19.88 -5.07
CA PHE A 845 -0.60 19.78 -3.93
C PHE A 845 -0.09 20.50 -2.67
N LEU A 846 1.25 20.62 -2.51
CA LEU A 846 1.87 21.32 -1.39
C LEU A 846 1.81 22.86 -1.49
N ASN A 847 1.45 23.41 -2.66
CA ASN A 847 1.33 24.86 -2.85
C ASN A 847 0.04 25.43 -2.23
N TYR A 848 -0.93 24.57 -1.93
CA TYR A 848 -2.24 24.95 -1.39
C TYR A 848 -2.30 24.66 0.11
N GLU A 849 -3.08 25.48 0.82
CA GLU A 849 -3.32 25.27 2.25
C GLU A 849 -4.34 24.16 2.47
N THR A 850 -5.41 24.18 1.68
CA THR A 850 -6.45 23.15 1.68
C THR A 850 -6.49 22.47 0.32
N VAL A 851 -6.63 21.14 0.30
CA VAL A 851 -6.68 20.35 -0.94
C VAL A 851 -7.89 19.43 -0.96
N LEU A 852 -8.59 19.38 -2.10
CA LEU A 852 -9.63 18.41 -2.41
C LEU A 852 -9.12 17.42 -3.47
N LEU A 853 -8.78 16.21 -3.04
CA LEU A 853 -8.36 15.09 -3.88
C LEU A 853 -9.59 14.27 -4.29
N VAL A 854 -9.87 14.14 -5.58
CA VAL A 854 -11.02 13.39 -6.09
C VAL A 854 -10.57 12.26 -7.02
N GLY A 855 -10.62 11.03 -6.52
CA GLY A 855 -10.33 9.81 -7.29
C GLY A 855 -11.60 9.13 -7.77
N ALA A 856 -11.62 8.59 -8.99
CA ALA A 856 -12.71 7.74 -9.46
C ALA A 856 -12.22 6.42 -10.06
N GLY A 857 -12.68 5.30 -9.51
CA GLY A 857 -12.18 3.94 -9.85
C GLY A 857 -10.67 3.82 -9.63
N ILE A 858 -9.94 3.26 -10.60
CA ILE A 858 -8.45 3.19 -10.55
C ILE A 858 -7.78 4.57 -10.62
N GLY A 859 -8.51 5.65 -10.92
CA GLY A 859 -7.99 7.01 -10.83
C GLY A 859 -7.56 7.45 -9.42
N VAL A 860 -7.58 6.55 -8.44
CA VAL A 860 -7.05 6.80 -7.09
C VAL A 860 -5.52 6.70 -7.00
N THR A 861 -4.87 6.07 -7.98
CA THR A 861 -3.41 5.81 -7.97
C THR A 861 -2.50 7.02 -7.69
N PRO A 862 -2.66 8.23 -8.29
CA PRO A 862 -1.85 9.39 -7.92
C PRO A 862 -2.01 9.78 -6.45
N PHE A 863 -3.23 9.63 -5.92
CA PHE A 863 -3.56 10.03 -4.57
C PHE A 863 -3.00 9.06 -3.55
N ALA A 864 -2.71 7.80 -3.91
CA ALA A 864 -1.98 6.89 -3.03
C ALA A 864 -0.56 7.38 -2.72
N SER A 865 0.17 7.80 -3.74
CA SER A 865 1.51 8.38 -3.57
C SER A 865 1.47 9.69 -2.75
N ILE A 866 0.49 10.56 -3.02
CA ILE A 866 0.29 11.81 -2.25
C ILE A 866 -0.03 11.52 -0.78
N LEU A 867 -1.02 10.68 -0.53
CA LEU A 867 -1.49 10.37 0.82
C LEU A 867 -0.41 9.67 1.65
N LYS A 868 0.36 8.73 1.05
CA LYS A 868 1.55 8.15 1.70
C LYS A 868 2.61 9.19 2.01
N SER A 869 2.93 10.09 1.08
CA SER A 869 3.95 11.13 1.34
C SER A 869 3.51 12.10 2.44
N ILE A 870 2.23 12.46 2.49
CA ILE A 870 1.66 13.26 3.59
C ILE A 870 1.79 12.49 4.90
N TRP A 871 1.44 11.21 4.91
CA TRP A 871 1.56 10.33 6.07
C TRP A 871 3.00 10.20 6.60
N TYR A 872 3.98 9.96 5.73
CA TYR A 872 5.41 9.92 6.11
C TYR A 872 5.89 11.24 6.70
N ARG A 873 5.41 12.38 6.18
CA ARG A 873 5.74 13.72 6.69
C ARG A 873 5.06 14.01 8.03
N MET A 874 3.85 13.51 8.23
CA MET A 874 3.14 13.62 9.50
C MET A 874 3.81 12.79 10.58
N ASN A 875 4.34 11.60 10.30
CA ASN A 875 5.00 10.77 11.32
C ASN A 875 6.42 11.23 11.68
N ASN A 876 7.15 11.85 10.75
CA ASN A 876 8.54 12.28 10.96
C ASN A 876 8.63 13.74 11.50
N PHE A 877 8.00 14.00 12.65
CA PHE A 877 7.81 15.33 13.26
C PHE A 877 9.10 16.16 13.52
N ASN A 878 10.30 15.56 13.44
CA ASN A 878 11.56 16.24 13.82
C ASN A 878 12.51 16.60 12.65
N SER A 879 12.16 16.36 11.38
CA SER A 879 13.13 16.60 10.27
C SER A 879 12.55 17.15 8.95
N SER A 880 11.25 17.44 8.85
CA SER A 880 10.64 17.94 7.62
C SER A 880 10.40 19.45 7.64
N LYS A 881 10.66 20.12 6.49
CA LYS A 881 10.43 21.57 6.33
C LYS A 881 8.94 21.90 6.56
N PRO A 882 8.61 23.05 7.18
CA PRO A 882 7.22 23.47 7.39
C PRO A 882 6.48 23.56 6.05
N THR A 883 5.34 22.90 5.94
CA THR A 883 4.48 22.88 4.75
C THR A 883 3.29 23.81 4.91
N ARG A 884 2.86 24.47 3.82
CA ARG A 884 1.64 25.30 3.79
C ARG A 884 0.35 24.48 3.90
N LEU A 885 0.39 23.19 3.56
CA LEU A 885 -0.75 22.26 3.61
C LEU A 885 -1.20 21.99 5.06
N SER A 886 -2.45 22.36 5.38
CA SER A 886 -3.07 22.19 6.69
C SER A 886 -4.21 21.18 6.70
N LYS A 887 -5.02 21.11 5.62
CA LYS A 887 -6.20 20.22 5.54
C LYS A 887 -6.32 19.55 4.17
N VAL A 888 -6.65 18.26 4.17
CA VAL A 888 -6.86 17.44 2.97
C VAL A 888 -8.25 16.82 3.02
N TYR A 889 -9.00 16.97 1.95
CA TYR A 889 -10.28 16.30 1.70
C TYR A 889 -10.06 15.27 0.61
N PHE A 890 -10.18 13.99 0.94
CA PHE A 890 -10.06 12.90 -0.01
C PHE A 890 -11.45 12.36 -0.32
N THR A 891 -11.93 12.54 -1.55
CA THR A 891 -13.20 12.00 -2.04
C THR A 891 -12.96 10.91 -3.06
N TRP A 892 -13.43 9.71 -2.77
CA TRP A 892 -13.25 8.55 -3.62
C TRP A 892 -14.58 8.02 -4.15
N VAL A 893 -14.73 7.97 -5.47
CA VAL A 893 -15.95 7.54 -6.14
C VAL A 893 -15.72 6.19 -6.82
N ILE A 894 -16.36 5.14 -6.32
CA ILE A 894 -16.19 3.77 -6.79
C ILE A 894 -17.53 3.16 -7.23
N ARG A 895 -17.44 2.18 -8.15
CA ARG A 895 -18.61 1.38 -8.59
C ARG A 895 -18.60 -0.01 -7.96
N ASP A 896 -17.44 -0.49 -7.56
CA ASP A 896 -17.22 -1.82 -7.00
C ASP A 896 -16.02 -1.71 -6.05
N PHE A 897 -16.11 -2.39 -4.90
CA PHE A 897 -15.05 -2.40 -3.88
C PHE A 897 -13.86 -3.25 -4.30
N GLY A 898 -14.07 -4.36 -5.02
CA GLY A 898 -13.00 -5.28 -5.40
C GLY A 898 -11.92 -4.62 -6.27
N SER A 899 -12.30 -3.59 -7.02
CA SER A 899 -11.41 -2.83 -7.92
C SER A 899 -10.26 -2.09 -7.22
N ALA A 900 -10.28 -1.96 -5.89
CA ALA A 900 -9.31 -1.14 -5.17
C ALA A 900 -9.12 -1.50 -3.68
N GLU A 901 -9.30 -2.77 -3.35
CA GLU A 901 -8.97 -3.33 -2.03
C GLU A 901 -7.50 -3.06 -1.63
N TRP A 902 -6.57 -3.06 -2.58
CA TRP A 902 -5.16 -2.72 -2.35
C TRP A 902 -4.93 -1.34 -1.72
N PHE A 903 -5.86 -0.41 -1.97
CA PHE A 903 -5.79 0.95 -1.48
C PHE A 903 -6.44 1.10 -0.09
N HIS A 904 -7.18 0.08 0.33
CA HIS A 904 -7.96 0.07 1.55
C HIS A 904 -7.10 0.06 2.81
N SER A 905 -6.08 -0.80 2.84
CA SER A 905 -5.10 -0.90 3.93
C SER A 905 -4.38 0.43 4.18
N LEU A 906 -4.06 1.16 3.10
CA LEU A 906 -3.47 2.49 3.20
C LEU A 906 -4.43 3.50 3.84
N LEU A 907 -5.72 3.50 3.46
CA LEU A 907 -6.70 4.40 4.07
C LEU A 907 -6.90 4.13 5.56
N HIS A 908 -6.89 2.85 5.98
CA HIS A 908 -6.95 2.47 7.39
C HIS A 908 -5.75 3.01 8.18
N ALA A 909 -4.52 2.77 7.68
CA ALA A 909 -3.31 3.24 8.33
C ALA A 909 -3.26 4.77 8.47
N ILE A 910 -3.79 5.48 7.46
CA ILE A 910 -3.88 6.94 7.50
C ILE A 910 -4.91 7.41 8.53
N GLU A 911 -6.09 6.80 8.58
CA GLU A 911 -7.16 7.20 9.49
C GLU A 911 -6.84 6.88 10.96
N GLU A 912 -6.09 5.82 11.22
CA GLU A 912 -5.65 5.46 12.57
C GLU A 912 -4.61 6.44 13.12
N GLN A 913 -3.70 6.92 12.28
CA GLN A 913 -2.59 7.79 12.68
C GLN A 913 -2.89 9.28 12.55
N ASP A 914 -3.97 9.67 11.84
CA ASP A 914 -4.42 11.06 11.76
C ASP A 914 -5.15 11.53 13.03
N THR A 915 -4.37 11.71 14.11
CA THR A 915 -4.86 12.18 15.42
C THR A 915 -5.33 13.64 15.42
N GLN A 916 -4.90 14.44 14.43
CA GLN A 916 -5.19 15.86 14.32
C GLN A 916 -6.33 16.18 13.34
N ASN A 917 -6.96 15.15 12.75
CA ASN A 917 -8.01 15.31 11.74
C ASN A 917 -7.54 16.24 10.60
N ARG A 918 -6.35 15.99 10.05
CA ARG A 918 -5.82 16.71 8.89
C ARG A 918 -6.33 16.15 7.57
N ILE A 919 -6.71 14.88 7.52
CA ILE A 919 -7.18 14.17 6.33
C ILE A 919 -8.62 13.71 6.55
N GLU A 920 -9.54 14.21 5.75
CA GLU A 920 -10.95 13.84 5.80
C GLU A 920 -11.32 12.95 4.59
N ILE A 921 -11.72 11.71 4.87
CA ILE A 921 -11.96 10.67 3.85
C ILE A 921 -13.47 10.58 3.58
N ASN A 922 -13.84 10.56 2.29
CA ASN A 922 -15.22 10.46 1.83
C ASN A 922 -15.33 9.43 0.72
N ILE A 923 -15.97 8.29 0.99
CA ILE A 923 -16.13 7.21 -0.01
C ILE A 923 -17.56 7.24 -0.54
N TYR A 924 -17.72 7.16 -1.86
CA TYR A 924 -19.01 7.13 -2.54
C TYR A 924 -19.13 5.88 -3.41
N LEU A 925 -20.02 4.98 -3.02
CA LEU A 925 -20.36 3.78 -3.78
C LEU A 925 -21.54 4.07 -4.72
N THR A 926 -21.30 3.95 -6.02
CA THR A 926 -22.26 4.29 -7.08
C THR A 926 -22.91 3.08 -7.74
N ALA A 927 -22.60 1.85 -7.29
CA ALA A 927 -23.30 0.65 -7.74
C ALA A 927 -24.76 0.61 -7.22
N LYS A 928 -25.60 -0.11 -7.95
CA LYS A 928 -26.96 -0.43 -7.51
C LYS A 928 -26.86 -1.60 -6.52
N ILE A 929 -27.15 -1.34 -5.25
CA ILE A 929 -27.17 -2.38 -4.21
C ILE A 929 -28.53 -3.09 -4.27
N ARG A 930 -28.56 -4.41 -4.04
CA ARG A 930 -29.82 -5.18 -3.92
C ARG A 930 -30.53 -4.77 -2.62
N GLU A 931 -31.86 -4.75 -2.60
CA GLU A 931 -32.62 -4.30 -1.42
C GLU A 931 -32.29 -5.11 -0.15
N GLU A 932 -32.05 -6.41 -0.31
CA GLU A 932 -31.63 -7.33 0.75
C GLU A 932 -30.27 -6.94 1.37
N ASP A 933 -29.27 -6.67 0.53
CA ASP A 933 -27.93 -6.27 0.97
C ASP A 933 -27.94 -4.88 1.60
N MET A 934 -28.77 -3.97 1.08
CA MET A 934 -28.90 -2.60 1.58
C MET A 934 -29.48 -2.58 3.01
N ASN A 935 -30.47 -3.42 3.29
CA ASN A 935 -31.02 -3.56 4.64
C ASN A 935 -29.99 -4.12 5.61
N ASN A 936 -29.22 -5.14 5.21
CA ASN A 936 -28.13 -5.69 6.04
C ASN A 936 -27.04 -4.65 6.33
N ILE A 937 -26.64 -3.86 5.31
CA ILE A 937 -25.66 -2.78 5.47
C ILE A 937 -26.19 -1.72 6.44
N ILE A 938 -27.45 -1.27 6.29
CA ILE A 938 -28.03 -0.25 7.17
C ILE A 938 -28.13 -0.77 8.61
N VAL A 939 -28.58 -2.00 8.80
CA VAL A 939 -28.70 -2.61 10.14
C VAL A 939 -27.33 -2.75 10.83
N GLN A 940 -26.28 -3.12 10.08
CA GLN A 940 -24.92 -3.22 10.60
C GLN A 940 -24.23 -1.87 10.82
N ASP A 941 -24.61 -0.83 10.07
CA ASP A 941 -24.00 0.50 10.16
C ASP A 941 -24.66 1.39 11.23
N VAL A 942 -25.93 1.13 11.59
CA VAL A 942 -26.66 1.84 12.65
C VAL A 942 -26.11 1.44 14.03
N GLY A 943 -25.28 2.30 14.62
CA GLY A 943 -24.72 2.12 15.97
C GLY A 943 -23.28 1.61 16.01
N ALA A 944 -22.71 1.18 14.87
CA ALA A 944 -21.30 0.77 14.75
C ALA A 944 -20.35 1.99 14.70
N GLU A 945 -19.14 1.86 15.24
CA GLU A 945 -18.08 2.89 15.19
C GLU A 945 -17.37 2.98 13.84
N LYS A 946 -17.46 1.91 13.03
CA LYS A 946 -16.82 1.75 11.71
C LYS A 946 -17.86 1.38 10.66
N ASP A 947 -17.60 1.75 9.40
CA ASP A 947 -18.46 1.51 8.24
C ASP A 947 -18.63 0.02 7.95
N ALA A 948 -19.85 -0.44 7.73
CA ALA A 948 -20.15 -1.87 7.55
C ALA A 948 -19.50 -2.49 6.29
N ILE A 949 -19.11 -1.68 5.30
CA ILE A 949 -18.51 -2.18 4.05
C ILE A 949 -16.99 -1.99 4.03
N THR A 950 -16.53 -0.81 4.45
CA THR A 950 -15.11 -0.46 4.41
C THR A 950 -14.43 -0.65 5.76
N SER A 951 -15.12 -0.89 6.85
CA SER A 951 -14.51 -0.91 8.19
C SER A 951 -13.73 0.38 8.57
N LEU A 952 -13.78 1.46 7.77
CA LEU A 952 -13.18 2.75 8.09
C LEU A 952 -14.09 3.52 9.06
N ARG A 953 -13.55 4.43 9.87
CA ARG A 953 -14.37 5.34 10.69
C ARG A 953 -15.19 6.26 9.77
N ALA A 954 -14.59 6.71 8.66
CA ALA A 954 -15.23 7.45 7.59
C ALA A 954 -16.38 6.62 6.95
N PRO A 955 -17.63 7.11 6.98
CA PRO A 955 -18.76 6.39 6.42
C PRO A 955 -18.73 6.33 4.90
N THR A 956 -19.20 5.22 4.34
CA THR A 956 -19.47 5.07 2.90
C THR A 956 -20.82 5.68 2.56
N HIS A 957 -20.83 6.56 1.56
CA HIS A 957 -22.04 7.14 1.01
C HIS A 957 -22.55 6.35 -0.20
N PHE A 958 -23.84 6.05 -0.21
CA PHE A 958 -24.49 5.39 -1.33
C PHE A 958 -25.03 6.42 -2.32
N GLY A 959 -24.67 6.26 -3.59
CA GLY A 959 -25.06 7.17 -4.67
C GLY A 959 -23.95 8.14 -5.08
N ARG A 960 -24.33 9.18 -5.84
CA ARG A 960 -23.37 10.13 -6.41
C ARG A 960 -23.10 11.28 -5.44
N PRO A 961 -21.86 11.79 -5.33
CA PRO A 961 -21.55 12.96 -4.53
C PRO A 961 -22.36 14.18 -4.96
N ASN A 962 -22.95 14.89 -3.99
CA ASN A 962 -23.56 16.17 -4.25
C ASN A 962 -22.51 17.28 -4.21
N TRP A 963 -21.91 17.58 -5.36
CA TRP A 963 -20.84 18.56 -5.46
C TRP A 963 -21.26 19.98 -5.05
N ASP A 964 -22.52 20.38 -5.19
CA ASP A 964 -22.97 21.70 -4.72
C ASP A 964 -22.87 21.82 -3.19
N ARG A 965 -23.14 20.72 -2.48
CA ARG A 965 -22.98 20.65 -1.02
C ARG A 965 -21.52 20.59 -0.61
N VAL A 966 -20.71 19.75 -1.26
CA VAL A 966 -19.28 19.59 -0.94
C VAL A 966 -18.53 20.92 -1.11
N PHE A 967 -18.67 21.58 -2.26
CA PHE A 967 -17.99 22.86 -2.48
C PHE A 967 -18.51 23.96 -1.57
N GLY A 968 -19.83 24.04 -1.36
CA GLY A 968 -20.43 25.01 -0.43
C GLY A 968 -19.88 24.86 1.00
N SER A 969 -19.80 23.64 1.51
CA SER A 969 -19.27 23.38 2.86
C SER A 969 -17.77 23.63 2.99
N ILE A 970 -16.98 23.52 1.91
CA ILE A 970 -15.55 23.90 1.95
C ILE A 970 -15.43 25.43 2.06
N VAL A 971 -16.24 26.19 1.32
CA VAL A 971 -16.27 27.67 1.40
C VAL A 971 -16.60 28.13 2.82
N ASP A 972 -17.62 27.52 3.44
CA ASP A 972 -18.05 27.90 4.79
C ASP A 972 -16.99 27.62 5.87
N LYS A 973 -16.15 26.59 5.66
CA LYS A 973 -15.14 26.16 6.64
C LYS A 973 -13.80 26.84 6.48
N HIS A 974 -13.45 27.17 5.25
CA HIS A 974 -12.16 27.76 4.91
C HIS A 974 -12.38 29.06 4.13
N PRO A 975 -12.96 30.09 4.79
CA PRO A 975 -13.16 31.39 4.14
C PRO A 975 -11.81 31.98 3.75
N GLU A 976 -11.75 32.63 2.58
CA GLU A 976 -10.56 33.35 2.09
C GLU A 976 -9.31 32.50 1.82
N THR A 977 -9.47 31.18 1.65
CA THR A 977 -8.35 30.26 1.36
C THR A 977 -8.25 29.85 -0.11
N ASP A 978 -7.02 29.55 -0.56
CA ASP A 978 -6.76 28.93 -1.87
C ASP A 978 -6.85 27.41 -1.74
N VAL A 979 -7.85 26.82 -2.41
CA VAL A 979 -8.13 25.38 -2.39
C VAL A 979 -7.70 24.73 -3.70
N GLY A 980 -6.76 23.78 -3.63
CA GLY A 980 -6.37 22.97 -4.79
C GLY A 980 -7.34 21.81 -4.98
N VAL A 981 -7.96 21.67 -6.16
CA VAL A 981 -8.87 20.56 -6.50
C VAL A 981 -8.22 19.67 -7.55
N PHE A 982 -7.72 18.51 -7.13
CA PHE A 982 -7.06 17.55 -8.02
C PHE A 982 -7.97 16.38 -8.34
N PHE A 983 -8.13 16.08 -9.63
CA PHE A 983 -9.03 15.03 -10.10
C PHE A 983 -8.34 14.04 -11.02
N CYS A 984 -8.58 12.75 -10.78
CA CYS A 984 -8.18 11.67 -11.68
C CYS A 984 -9.35 10.68 -11.87
N GLY A 985 -9.79 10.51 -13.12
CA GLY A 985 -10.95 9.68 -13.45
C GLY A 985 -11.71 10.07 -14.74
N PRO A 986 -12.98 9.67 -14.89
CA PRO A 986 -13.77 9.85 -16.11
C PRO A 986 -13.97 11.32 -16.52
N ALA A 987 -13.97 11.58 -17.84
CA ALA A 987 -14.12 12.92 -18.41
C ALA A 987 -15.43 13.63 -18.03
N ALA A 988 -16.53 12.87 -17.89
CA ALA A 988 -17.83 13.43 -17.47
C ALA A 988 -17.76 14.04 -16.07
N LEU A 989 -17.10 13.36 -15.12
CA LEU A 989 -16.94 13.85 -13.76
C LEU A 989 -15.96 15.03 -13.70
N SER A 990 -14.88 14.99 -14.47
CA SER A 990 -13.97 16.13 -14.63
C SER A 990 -14.70 17.40 -15.06
N ARG A 991 -15.62 17.31 -16.03
CA ARG A 991 -16.39 18.48 -16.50
C ARG A 991 -17.28 19.04 -15.39
N GLN A 992 -17.90 18.16 -14.60
CA GLN A 992 -18.75 18.59 -13.48
C GLN A 992 -17.92 19.32 -12.42
N LEU A 993 -16.80 18.72 -11.96
CA LEU A 993 -15.93 19.34 -10.96
C LEU A 993 -15.39 20.69 -11.42
N HIS A 994 -14.94 20.80 -12.67
CA HIS A 994 -14.47 22.07 -13.25
C HIS A 994 -15.55 23.16 -13.21
N VAL A 995 -16.79 22.82 -13.56
CA VAL A 995 -17.93 23.76 -13.48
C VAL A 995 -18.20 24.16 -12.03
N LYS A 996 -18.04 23.24 -11.07
CA LYS A 996 -18.25 23.54 -9.64
C LYS A 996 -17.13 24.39 -9.05
N CYS A 997 -15.87 24.16 -9.40
CA CYS A 997 -14.76 25.04 -9.01
C CYS A 997 -15.03 26.49 -9.45
N ASN A 998 -15.48 26.67 -10.69
CA ASN A 998 -15.84 27.99 -11.21
C ASN A 998 -17.08 28.59 -10.54
N LYS A 999 -18.06 27.77 -10.16
CA LYS A 999 -19.31 28.27 -9.55
C LYS A 999 -19.10 28.76 -8.10
N TYR A 1000 -18.20 28.13 -7.35
CA TYR A 1000 -18.01 28.39 -5.92
C TYR A 1000 -16.74 29.20 -5.59
N SER A 1001 -15.97 29.61 -6.59
CA SER A 1001 -14.83 30.51 -6.39
C SER A 1001 -15.30 31.95 -6.19
N SER A 1002 -14.59 32.71 -5.35
CA SER A 1002 -14.80 34.15 -5.16
C SER A 1002 -13.44 34.89 -5.17
N PRO A 1003 -13.28 36.00 -5.91
CA PRO A 1003 -12.02 36.75 -5.97
C PRO A 1003 -11.54 37.28 -4.62
N LYS A 1004 -12.48 37.64 -3.74
CA LYS A 1004 -12.25 38.17 -2.38
C LYS A 1004 -12.54 37.13 -1.28
N GLY A 1005 -12.80 35.89 -1.66
CA GLY A 1005 -13.12 34.79 -0.74
C GLY A 1005 -12.32 33.54 -1.10
N THR A 1006 -12.90 32.37 -0.88
CA THR A 1006 -12.26 31.08 -1.19
C THR A 1006 -12.12 30.90 -2.72
N LYS A 1007 -10.94 30.48 -3.17
CA LYS A 1007 -10.64 30.24 -4.60
C LYS A 1007 -10.35 28.77 -4.85
N PHE A 1008 -11.01 28.16 -5.83
CA PHE A 1008 -10.79 26.77 -6.20
C PHE A 1008 -10.00 26.66 -7.50
N PHE A 1009 -8.82 26.03 -7.43
CA PHE A 1009 -7.94 25.81 -8.58
C PHE A 1009 -8.06 24.36 -9.07
N PHE A 1010 -8.49 24.16 -10.31
CA PHE A 1010 -8.77 22.81 -10.83
C PHE A 1010 -7.58 22.19 -11.59
N GLY A 1011 -7.01 21.12 -11.02
CA GLY A 1011 -5.99 20.26 -11.63
C GLY A 1011 -6.56 18.93 -12.09
N LYS A 1012 -6.27 18.51 -13.33
CA LYS A 1012 -6.72 17.23 -13.89
C LYS A 1012 -5.55 16.36 -14.32
N GLU A 1013 -5.51 15.13 -13.80
CA GLU A 1013 -4.67 14.05 -14.31
C GLU A 1013 -5.18 13.49 -15.64
N ASN A 1014 -4.27 13.31 -16.61
CA ASN A 1014 -4.63 13.03 -18.01
C ASN A 1014 -4.18 11.64 -18.51
N PHE A 1015 -3.94 10.70 -17.61
CA PHE A 1015 -3.45 9.35 -17.94
C PHE A 1015 -4.59 8.40 -18.34
#